data_AF-A0A7V6TG85-F1
#
_entry.id   AF-A0A7V6TG85-F1
#
_cell.length_a   1.000
_cell.length_b   1.000
_cell.length_c   1.000
_cell.angle_alpha   90.00
_cell.angle_beta   90.00
_cell.angle_gamma   90.00
#
_symmetry.space_group_name_H-M   'P 1'
#
loop_
_entity.id
_entity.type
_entity.pdbx_description
1 polymer ?
#
loop_
_entity_poly.entity_id
_entity_poly.type
_entity_poly.pdbx_seq_one_letter_code
_entity_poly.pdbx_strand_id
1 'polypeptide(L)'
;MTEFEHLLPLVQKPSRYIDNEINACHKDFEAAEVRMLFGFPDIYELGVSHLGLKILYSVINSLPYAMADRVYLPAQDFIDALKGENLPLYGVESRRAASDFDVLGITFQSELTYSSALELIHSSGISVFSRERKDIDPIVLAGGPCISNPLPLAPFIDAFFLGEAEEGIVEIAEVLKTHKDRAQRLEALKQVEGVWVPEYFGDGPWDITIPDRPIKSRKFANFHEGDIKHEPQLLSWQLATHNRYVAEIMRGCSRGCRFCHAGYFYRPVRERNPNQILDDLLREVESSGWDEAGLVSLSSSDYTCIRELLLALLQRVDTKRTHISLPSLRVDSLDDRLVSLMQSLGREGLTIAPEAGSQRLRDVINKNLSEEEILEGVAIAQKLGWQKIKLYFMIGLPMETEEDIDEIVALVEKINTMAGKRMSINVSLSPFTPKPFTPFQWSKMVDGEMLLDRALSVKHKLIKYRNIRIKYHVIENSVLDACLARGDISMAKVLHRAWEKGAIYDGWREHWDWTIWQEAFDFVGLKIEDICDERDPQAPLPWDFVDIGVDKEYLIKEYEKSLKEELTEDCRELCGLCGACEGEVVTQNAKEMLADELPSETGEDFKRDLQNQFRYRMYYEKTGLLRFVSHLDWMRMLFRRVSVLDLQTVFTRGFSPHPKIGLSPPLPVGVESVCEYFDISFYRSYDLKELEQAMTKAQILGFKVFAIEALSRKPGQALHPSWQSGFPLLPAPVFGSVLRLQTL
;
A
#
# COMPACT_ATOMS: atom_id res chain seq x y z
N MET A 1 0.10 29.64 4.18
CA MET A 1 -0.59 28.37 4.46
C MET A 1 -1.89 28.38 3.66
N THR A 2 -2.25 27.26 3.06
CA THR A 2 -3.50 27.09 2.31
C THR A 2 -4.66 26.95 3.31
N GLU A 3 -5.62 27.87 3.26
CA GLU A 3 -6.83 27.83 4.10
C GLU A 3 -7.93 27.05 3.38
N PHE A 4 -8.21 25.82 3.83
CA PHE A 4 -9.21 24.92 3.22
C PHE A 4 -10.26 24.42 4.20
N GLU A 5 -10.16 24.76 5.49
CA GLU A 5 -11.00 24.15 6.53
C GLU A 5 -12.49 24.43 6.36
N HIS A 6 -12.85 25.56 5.75
CA HIS A 6 -14.23 25.92 5.42
C HIS A 6 -14.82 25.08 4.29
N LEU A 7 -13.99 24.39 3.50
CA LEU A 7 -14.41 23.45 2.45
C LEU A 7 -14.70 22.04 3.00
N LEU A 8 -14.12 21.67 4.14
CA LEU A 8 -14.28 20.34 4.73
C LEU A 8 -15.73 19.91 5.00
N PRO A 9 -16.68 20.81 5.39
CA PRO A 9 -18.10 20.45 5.50
C PRO A 9 -18.76 20.08 4.17
N LEU A 10 -18.16 20.41 3.03
CA LEU A 10 -18.74 20.24 1.69
C LEU A 10 -18.31 18.93 1.01
N VAL A 11 -17.41 18.16 1.62
CA VAL A 11 -16.78 16.98 1.01
C VAL A 11 -17.01 15.71 1.80
N GLN A 12 -16.90 14.58 1.11
CA GLN A 12 -17.00 13.25 1.71
C GLN A 12 -15.70 12.88 2.43
N LYS A 13 -15.86 12.26 3.61
CA LYS A 13 -14.74 11.82 4.47
C LYS A 13 -13.69 12.92 4.71
N PRO A 14 -14.08 14.07 5.29
CA PRO A 14 -13.18 15.21 5.48
C PRO A 14 -11.95 14.88 6.34
N SER A 15 -12.01 13.82 7.17
CA SER A 15 -10.87 13.26 7.92
C SER A 15 -9.66 12.85 7.07
N ARG A 16 -9.78 12.75 5.74
CA ARG A 16 -8.64 12.57 4.82
C ARG A 16 -7.67 13.75 4.81
N TYR A 17 -8.15 14.93 5.21
CA TYR A 17 -7.47 16.20 4.93
C TYR A 17 -7.08 16.96 6.21
N ILE A 18 -7.31 16.39 7.39
CA ILE A 18 -7.25 17.12 8.67
C ILE A 18 -5.88 17.17 9.35
N ASP A 19 -4.79 16.72 8.74
CA ASP A 19 -3.42 16.97 9.25
C ASP A 19 -3.25 16.67 10.76
N ASN A 20 -3.59 15.46 11.17
CA ASN A 20 -3.66 15.12 12.60
C ASN A 20 -3.29 13.65 12.86
N GLU A 21 -2.71 12.94 11.89
CA GLU A 21 -2.26 11.57 12.10
C GLU A 21 -1.26 11.49 13.25
N ILE A 22 -1.42 10.48 14.10
CA ILE A 22 -0.44 10.25 15.17
C ILE A 22 0.85 9.77 14.50
N ASN A 23 1.98 10.25 15.01
CA ASN A 23 3.33 10.06 14.47
C ASN A 23 3.64 10.86 13.19
N ALA A 24 2.74 11.76 12.74
CA ALA A 24 3.08 12.74 11.71
C ALA A 24 4.19 13.68 12.20
N CYS A 25 5.11 14.02 11.30
CA CYS A 25 6.25 14.88 11.57
C CYS A 25 5.90 16.33 11.19
N HIS A 26 5.89 17.22 12.18
CA HIS A 26 5.64 18.66 11.98
C HIS A 26 6.92 19.47 12.16
N LYS A 27 7.88 19.31 11.24
CA LYS A 27 9.08 20.16 11.21
C LYS A 27 8.74 21.58 10.76
N ASP A 28 9.50 22.55 11.25
CA ASP A 28 9.36 23.94 10.82
C ASP A 28 9.80 24.09 9.36
N PHE A 29 8.84 24.47 8.51
CA PHE A 29 9.04 24.66 7.08
C PHE A 29 10.09 25.74 6.77
N GLU A 30 10.10 26.84 7.52
CA GLU A 30 11.02 27.94 7.26
C GLU A 30 12.45 27.63 7.74
N ALA A 31 12.58 26.78 8.77
CA ALA A 31 13.88 26.35 9.27
C ALA A 31 14.55 25.26 8.41
N ALA A 32 13.77 24.52 7.61
CA ALA A 32 14.29 23.45 6.77
C ALA A 32 15.07 24.01 5.56
N GLU A 33 16.29 23.51 5.33
CA GLU A 33 17.13 23.85 4.18
C GLU A 33 16.72 23.11 2.90
N VAL A 34 16.04 21.96 3.07
CA VAL A 34 15.52 21.09 2.02
C VAL A 34 14.10 20.68 2.36
N ARG A 35 13.18 20.90 1.43
CA ARG A 35 11.74 20.70 1.61
C ARG A 35 11.23 19.75 0.52
N MET A 36 10.90 18.52 0.89
CA MET A 36 10.40 17.51 -0.04
C MET A 36 8.92 17.22 0.21
N LEU A 37 8.14 17.17 -0.86
CA LEU A 37 6.73 16.78 -0.81
C LEU A 37 6.54 15.44 -1.51
N PHE A 38 6.13 14.40 -0.79
CA PHE A 38 5.89 13.08 -1.36
C PHE A 38 4.41 12.92 -1.76
N GLY A 39 4.18 12.86 -3.07
CA GLY A 39 2.90 12.67 -3.72
C GLY A 39 2.56 11.20 -3.97
N PHE A 40 1.30 10.85 -3.71
CA PHE A 40 0.69 9.63 -4.21
C PHE A 40 -0.44 9.98 -5.19
N PRO A 41 -0.40 9.52 -6.45
CA PRO A 41 -1.37 9.89 -7.49
C PRO A 41 -2.69 9.11 -7.38
N ASP A 42 -3.18 8.95 -6.15
CA ASP A 42 -4.46 8.31 -5.83
C ASP A 42 -4.95 8.82 -4.47
N ILE A 43 -6.16 8.41 -4.07
CA ILE A 43 -6.79 8.84 -2.84
C ILE A 43 -6.01 8.44 -1.57
N TYR A 44 -6.22 9.22 -0.51
CA TYR A 44 -5.58 9.07 0.79
C TYR A 44 -5.53 7.64 1.32
N GLU A 45 -6.64 6.89 1.26
CA GLU A 45 -6.72 5.54 1.84
C GLU A 45 -5.72 4.55 1.25
N LEU A 46 -5.36 4.72 -0.03
CA LEU A 46 -4.32 3.93 -0.69
C LEU A 46 -2.94 4.51 -0.37
N GLY A 47 -2.75 5.81 -0.59
CA GLY A 47 -1.44 6.44 -0.43
C GLY A 47 -0.88 6.34 0.98
N VAL A 48 -1.71 6.56 2.02
CA VAL A 48 -1.25 6.45 3.43
C VAL A 48 -0.86 5.03 3.83
N SER A 49 -1.27 4.01 3.05
CA SER A 49 -0.88 2.62 3.29
C SER A 49 0.40 2.21 2.54
N HIS A 50 0.92 3.07 1.67
CA HIS A 50 2.04 2.75 0.80
C HIS A 50 3.38 2.75 1.57
N LEU A 51 3.99 1.57 1.71
CA LEU A 51 5.19 1.35 2.49
C LEU A 51 6.41 2.14 1.97
N GLY A 52 6.63 2.17 0.65
CA GLY A 52 7.79 2.87 0.09
C GLY A 52 7.77 4.37 0.39
N LEU A 53 6.61 5.02 0.25
CA LEU A 53 6.43 6.45 0.54
C LEU A 53 6.66 6.73 2.02
N LYS A 54 6.15 5.85 2.87
CA LYS A 54 6.34 5.83 4.32
C LYS A 54 7.81 5.73 4.73
N ILE A 55 8.59 4.86 4.09
CA ILE A 55 10.04 4.74 4.33
C ILE A 55 10.75 6.04 3.92
N LEU A 56 10.51 6.55 2.72
CA LEU A 56 11.18 7.78 2.23
C LEU A 56 10.83 9.00 3.09
N TYR A 57 9.58 9.10 3.53
CA TYR A 57 9.12 10.12 4.48
C TYR A 57 9.92 10.06 5.80
N SER A 58 10.05 8.87 6.38
CA SER A 58 10.81 8.66 7.62
C SER A 58 12.30 8.94 7.44
N VAL A 59 12.91 8.52 6.33
CA VAL A 59 14.33 8.77 6.02
C VAL A 59 14.61 10.27 5.99
N ILE A 60 13.87 11.04 5.19
CA ILE A 60 14.06 12.50 5.08
C ILE A 60 13.78 13.21 6.40
N ASN A 61 12.70 12.83 7.11
CA ASN A 61 12.41 13.43 8.40
C ASN A 61 13.40 13.01 9.51
N SER A 62 14.27 12.02 9.29
CA SER A 62 15.41 11.75 10.19
C SER A 62 16.60 12.70 9.99
N LEU A 63 16.67 13.40 8.85
CA LEU A 63 17.76 14.35 8.56
C LEU A 63 17.51 15.69 9.28
N PRO A 64 18.48 16.25 10.03
CA PRO A 64 18.24 17.45 10.84
C PRO A 64 17.98 18.72 10.02
N TYR A 65 18.46 18.77 8.77
CA TYR A 65 18.34 19.94 7.89
C TYR A 65 17.19 19.85 6.87
N ALA A 66 16.51 18.72 6.78
CA ALA A 66 15.47 18.47 5.78
C ALA A 66 14.11 18.16 6.42
N MET A 67 13.05 18.43 5.67
CA MET A 67 11.70 17.98 6.00
C MET A 67 11.05 17.27 4.82
N ALA A 68 10.23 16.28 5.15
CA ALA A 68 9.31 15.66 4.22
C ALA A 68 7.87 15.88 4.67
N ASP A 69 7.04 16.23 3.70
CA ASP A 69 5.59 16.34 3.83
C ASP A 69 4.93 15.38 2.83
N ARG A 70 3.61 15.17 2.90
CA ARG A 70 2.86 14.25 2.04
C ARG A 70 1.75 14.98 1.30
N VAL A 71 1.45 14.56 0.08
CA VAL A 71 0.27 14.99 -0.68
C VAL A 71 -0.37 13.78 -1.34
N TYR A 72 -1.69 13.80 -1.44
CA TYR A 72 -2.47 12.75 -2.11
C TYR A 72 -3.38 13.44 -3.11
N LEU A 73 -3.69 12.78 -4.23
CA LEU A 73 -4.72 13.29 -5.12
C LEU A 73 -6.09 13.16 -4.40
N PRO A 74 -6.74 14.26 -4.02
CA PRO A 74 -7.93 14.20 -3.19
C PRO A 74 -9.14 13.74 -4.00
N ALA A 75 -10.16 13.17 -3.36
CA ALA A 75 -11.35 12.73 -4.10
C ALA A 75 -11.98 13.87 -4.93
N GLN A 76 -12.70 13.50 -6.00
CA GLN A 76 -13.20 14.44 -7.01
C GLN A 76 -13.96 15.64 -6.40
N ASP A 77 -14.78 15.41 -5.38
CA ASP A 77 -15.53 16.47 -4.70
C ASP A 77 -14.63 17.54 -4.04
N PHE A 78 -13.49 17.15 -3.51
CA PHE A 78 -12.53 18.09 -2.94
C PHE A 78 -11.62 18.72 -4.01
N ILE A 79 -11.30 18.01 -5.10
CA ILE A 79 -10.66 18.64 -6.28
C ILE A 79 -11.53 19.79 -6.79
N ASP A 80 -12.83 19.53 -6.98
CA ASP A 80 -13.78 20.52 -7.49
C ASP A 80 -13.91 21.72 -6.54
N ALA A 81 -13.94 21.47 -5.22
CA ALA A 81 -14.00 22.51 -4.20
C ALA A 81 -12.73 23.40 -4.21
N LEU A 82 -11.54 22.81 -4.28
CA LEU A 82 -10.27 23.55 -4.36
C LEU A 82 -10.20 24.37 -5.65
N LYS A 83 -10.57 23.78 -6.79
CA LYS A 83 -10.65 24.48 -8.09
C LYS A 83 -11.62 25.66 -8.05
N GLY A 84 -12.78 25.49 -7.39
CA GLY A 84 -13.78 26.54 -7.22
C GLY A 84 -13.26 27.80 -6.50
N GLU A 85 -12.26 27.66 -5.65
CA GLU A 85 -11.61 28.76 -4.93
C GLU A 85 -10.18 29.08 -5.42
N ASN A 86 -9.74 28.42 -6.50
CA ASN A 86 -8.39 28.55 -7.04
C ASN A 86 -7.28 28.27 -6.00
N LEU A 87 -7.50 27.25 -5.16
CA LEU A 87 -6.55 26.79 -4.17
C LEU A 87 -5.69 25.65 -4.74
N PRO A 88 -4.35 25.72 -4.60
CA PRO A 88 -3.48 24.62 -5.03
C PRO A 88 -3.53 23.46 -4.03
N LEU A 89 -3.14 22.27 -4.49
CA LEU A 89 -2.77 21.18 -3.59
C LEU A 89 -1.64 21.62 -2.67
N TYR A 90 -1.62 21.01 -1.48
CA TYR A 90 -0.77 21.41 -0.39
C TYR A 90 -0.21 20.17 0.33
N GLY A 91 0.92 20.36 1.00
CA GLY A 91 1.44 19.36 1.92
C GLY A 91 0.50 19.22 3.12
N VAL A 92 0.11 17.99 3.44
CA VAL A 92 -0.87 17.68 4.48
C VAL A 92 -0.40 18.25 5.82
N GLU A 93 0.88 18.07 6.17
CA GLU A 93 1.44 18.48 7.46
C GLU A 93 1.74 19.97 7.61
N SER A 94 2.28 20.59 6.57
CA SER A 94 2.70 21.99 6.61
C SER A 94 1.61 22.97 6.16
N ARG A 95 0.61 22.46 5.43
CA ARG A 95 -0.39 23.25 4.70
C ARG A 95 0.24 24.30 3.78
N ARG A 96 1.42 24.01 3.25
CA ARG A 96 2.09 24.83 2.25
C ARG A 96 1.70 24.37 0.87
N ALA A 97 1.55 25.33 -0.05
CA ALA A 97 1.28 25.00 -1.44
C ALA A 97 2.37 24.07 -1.96
N ALA A 98 2.01 23.09 -2.77
CA ALA A 98 2.96 22.13 -3.33
C ALA A 98 4.08 22.81 -4.14
N SER A 99 3.80 23.98 -4.73
CA SER A 99 4.77 24.83 -5.41
C SER A 99 5.80 25.52 -4.49
N ASP A 100 5.61 25.52 -3.16
CA ASP A 100 6.56 26.11 -2.20
C ASP A 100 7.72 25.16 -1.84
N PHE A 101 7.67 23.90 -2.28
CA PHE A 101 8.66 22.87 -1.96
C PHE A 101 9.82 22.86 -2.97
N ASP A 102 10.93 22.21 -2.61
CA ASP A 102 12.06 22.02 -3.53
C ASP A 102 11.78 20.87 -4.53
N VAL A 103 11.04 19.86 -4.08
CA VAL A 103 10.73 18.64 -4.83
C VAL A 103 9.28 18.21 -4.58
N LEU A 104 8.60 17.83 -5.66
CA LEU A 104 7.40 17.00 -5.65
C LEU A 104 7.76 15.58 -6.11
N GLY A 105 7.90 14.65 -5.16
CA GLY A 105 8.26 13.26 -5.43
C GLY A 105 7.03 12.38 -5.62
N ILE A 106 6.81 11.78 -6.77
CA ILE A 106 5.64 10.95 -7.09
C ILE A 106 6.05 9.48 -7.25
N THR A 107 5.35 8.56 -6.58
CA THR A 107 5.57 7.12 -6.73
C THR A 107 4.49 6.46 -7.58
N PHE A 108 4.90 5.64 -8.55
CA PHE A 108 4.02 4.95 -9.50
C PHE A 108 4.00 3.44 -9.24
N GLN A 109 2.87 2.95 -8.74
CA GLN A 109 2.63 1.52 -8.46
C GLN A 109 1.74 0.83 -9.50
N SER A 110 1.05 1.61 -10.33
CA SER A 110 0.28 1.12 -11.48
C SER A 110 0.26 2.17 -12.58
N GLU A 111 0.33 1.73 -13.82
CA GLU A 111 0.23 2.57 -15.01
C GLU A 111 -1.12 3.29 -15.11
N LEU A 112 -2.19 2.72 -14.53
CA LEU A 112 -3.52 3.34 -14.45
C LEU A 112 -3.58 4.59 -13.55
N THR A 113 -2.47 4.96 -12.91
CA THR A 113 -2.37 6.21 -12.13
C THR A 113 -1.69 7.35 -12.89
N TYR A 114 -1.29 7.13 -14.15
CA TYR A 114 -0.53 8.14 -14.91
C TYR A 114 -1.34 9.41 -15.17
N SER A 115 -2.63 9.29 -15.51
CA SER A 115 -3.55 10.42 -15.69
C SER A 115 -3.77 11.19 -14.38
N SER A 116 -3.98 10.46 -13.28
CA SER A 116 -4.05 10.99 -11.93
C SER A 116 -2.78 11.74 -11.52
N ALA A 117 -1.60 11.31 -11.97
CA ALA A 117 -0.36 12.02 -11.70
C ALA A 117 -0.28 13.36 -12.45
N LEU A 118 -0.78 13.44 -13.68
CA LEU A 118 -0.89 14.73 -14.39
C LEU A 118 -1.85 15.66 -13.66
N GLU A 119 -2.98 15.15 -13.18
CA GLU A 119 -3.92 15.92 -12.38
C GLU A 119 -3.31 16.40 -11.06
N LEU A 120 -2.50 15.56 -10.40
CA LEU A 120 -1.80 15.92 -9.17
C LEU A 120 -0.80 17.06 -9.42
N ILE A 121 -0.02 17.00 -10.49
CA ILE A 121 0.92 18.07 -10.89
C ILE A 121 0.14 19.35 -11.21
N HIS A 122 -0.90 19.25 -12.04
CA HIS A 122 -1.72 20.39 -12.44
C HIS A 122 -2.39 21.08 -11.24
N SER A 123 -3.07 20.30 -10.39
CA SER A 123 -3.75 20.80 -9.19
C SER A 123 -2.78 21.34 -8.14
N SER A 124 -1.49 20.98 -8.21
CA SER A 124 -0.42 21.57 -7.39
C SER A 124 0.00 22.98 -7.84
N GLY A 125 -0.57 23.50 -8.94
CA GLY A 125 -0.18 24.78 -9.53
C GLY A 125 1.15 24.74 -10.28
N ILE A 126 1.61 23.55 -10.65
CA ILE A 126 2.87 23.31 -11.37
C ILE A 126 2.54 23.03 -12.84
N SER A 127 3.37 23.50 -13.79
CA SER A 127 3.15 23.13 -15.19
C SER A 127 3.30 21.63 -15.39
N VAL A 128 2.36 21.05 -16.13
CA VAL A 128 2.32 19.62 -16.44
C VAL A 128 3.53 19.22 -17.29
N PHE A 129 3.93 20.04 -18.26
CA PHE A 129 5.14 19.81 -19.04
C PHE A 129 6.39 20.26 -18.28
N SER A 130 7.37 19.36 -18.15
CA SER A 130 8.64 19.61 -17.47
C SER A 130 9.37 20.84 -18.03
N ARG A 131 9.39 21.01 -19.36
CA ARG A 131 10.07 22.13 -20.03
C ARG A 131 9.45 23.50 -19.79
N GLU A 132 8.19 23.54 -19.38
CA GLU A 132 7.48 24.80 -19.13
C GLU A 132 7.66 25.29 -17.69
N ARG A 133 8.30 24.48 -16.84
CA ARG A 133 8.59 24.82 -15.45
C ARG A 133 9.70 25.86 -15.35
N LYS A 134 9.49 26.83 -14.47
CA LYS A 134 10.41 27.93 -14.19
C LYS A 134 11.42 27.51 -13.12
N ASP A 135 12.45 28.34 -12.91
CA ASP A 135 13.46 28.11 -11.87
C ASP A 135 12.89 28.06 -10.45
N ILE A 136 11.74 28.71 -10.22
CA ILE A 136 11.03 28.72 -8.93
C ILE A 136 10.16 27.48 -8.69
N ASP A 137 9.87 26.70 -9.74
CA ASP A 137 8.98 25.55 -9.61
C ASP A 137 9.75 24.36 -9.00
N PRO A 138 9.09 23.50 -8.20
CA PRO A 138 9.72 22.30 -7.66
C PRO A 138 10.18 21.36 -8.77
N ILE A 139 11.24 20.61 -8.50
CA ILE A 139 11.60 19.45 -9.32
C ILE A 139 10.54 18.36 -9.10
N VAL A 140 9.86 17.94 -10.17
CA VAL A 140 8.98 16.77 -10.13
C VAL A 140 9.83 15.51 -10.35
N LEU A 141 9.98 14.72 -9.29
CA LEU A 141 10.78 13.50 -9.25
C LEU A 141 9.87 12.28 -9.27
N ALA A 142 10.01 11.37 -10.23
CA ALA A 142 9.24 10.13 -10.28
C ALA A 142 10.03 8.92 -9.78
N GLY A 143 9.35 7.98 -9.11
CA GLY A 143 9.91 6.70 -8.71
C GLY A 143 8.88 5.58 -8.71
N GLY A 144 9.27 4.37 -8.28
CA GLY A 144 8.41 3.20 -8.20
C GLY A 144 8.59 2.21 -9.37
N PRO A 145 7.97 1.03 -9.30
CA PRO A 145 8.20 -0.05 -10.27
C PRO A 145 7.71 0.25 -11.70
N CYS A 146 6.63 1.04 -11.87
CA CYS A 146 6.08 1.31 -13.19
C CYS A 146 6.99 2.18 -14.08
N ILE A 147 7.89 2.97 -13.49
CA ILE A 147 8.86 3.77 -14.26
C ILE A 147 10.01 2.94 -14.83
N SER A 148 9.98 1.61 -14.73
CA SER A 148 10.86 0.73 -15.50
C SER A 148 10.78 1.01 -17.01
N ASN A 149 9.62 1.44 -17.52
CA ASN A 149 9.55 2.19 -18.78
C ASN A 149 9.10 3.63 -18.50
N PRO A 150 10.04 4.60 -18.45
CA PRO A 150 9.70 5.97 -18.07
C PRO A 150 9.23 6.85 -19.24
N LEU A 151 9.34 6.39 -20.50
CA LEU A 151 9.04 7.20 -21.69
C LEU A 151 7.61 7.73 -21.78
N PRO A 152 6.55 6.99 -21.41
CA PRO A 152 5.19 7.52 -21.40
C PRO A 152 4.99 8.71 -20.45
N LEU A 153 5.88 8.88 -19.46
CA LEU A 153 5.83 9.97 -18.49
C LEU A 153 6.89 11.06 -18.73
N ALA A 154 7.88 10.79 -19.58
CA ALA A 154 9.08 11.62 -19.70
C ALA A 154 8.84 13.12 -20.00
N PRO A 155 7.84 13.52 -20.80
CA PRO A 155 7.51 14.95 -20.99
C PRO A 155 7.04 15.69 -19.73
N PHE A 156 6.57 14.95 -18.72
CA PHE A 156 5.89 15.49 -17.55
C PHE A 156 6.74 15.44 -16.27
N ILE A 157 7.91 14.80 -16.31
CA ILE A 157 8.73 14.53 -15.13
C ILE A 157 10.12 15.12 -15.36
N ASP A 158 10.67 15.77 -14.33
CA ASP A 158 11.99 16.41 -14.42
C ASP A 158 13.14 15.43 -14.17
N ALA A 159 12.93 14.48 -13.27
CA ALA A 159 13.90 13.44 -12.95
C ALA A 159 13.18 12.15 -12.59
N PHE A 160 13.76 11.01 -12.96
CA PHE A 160 13.30 9.68 -12.60
C PHE A 160 14.33 9.03 -11.69
N PHE A 161 13.90 8.41 -10.61
CA PHE A 161 14.74 7.58 -9.75
C PHE A 161 14.39 6.10 -9.94
N LEU A 162 15.22 5.38 -10.68
CA LEU A 162 15.06 3.97 -10.99
C LEU A 162 15.57 3.09 -9.84
N GLY A 163 14.66 2.34 -9.21
CA GLY A 163 15.00 1.35 -8.19
C GLY A 163 14.64 1.75 -6.76
N GLU A 164 15.51 1.36 -5.83
CA GLU A 164 15.30 1.47 -4.37
C GLU A 164 15.98 2.74 -3.84
N ALA A 165 15.18 3.65 -3.27
CA ALA A 165 15.57 5.04 -3.04
C ALA A 165 16.04 5.36 -1.62
N GLU A 166 16.11 4.38 -0.71
CA GLU A 166 16.43 4.62 0.70
C GLU A 166 17.75 5.39 0.90
N GLU A 167 18.79 5.02 0.15
CA GLU A 167 20.07 5.75 0.15
C GLU A 167 20.04 6.92 -0.85
N GLY A 168 19.42 6.72 -2.02
CA GLY A 168 19.39 7.70 -3.09
C GLY A 168 18.65 8.99 -2.72
N ILE A 169 17.60 8.90 -1.90
CA ILE A 169 16.85 10.06 -1.44
C ILE A 169 17.67 10.95 -0.51
N VAL A 170 18.65 10.38 0.22
CA VAL A 170 19.59 11.15 1.05
C VAL A 170 20.59 11.89 0.17
N GLU A 171 21.11 11.24 -0.87
CA GLU A 171 21.99 11.89 -1.87
C GLU A 171 21.26 13.01 -2.61
N ILE A 172 20.01 12.78 -3.00
CA ILE A 172 19.13 13.80 -3.59
C ILE A 172 18.96 14.98 -2.62
N ALA A 173 18.67 14.73 -1.34
CA ALA A 173 18.55 15.78 -0.35
C ALA A 173 19.86 16.60 -0.22
N GLU A 174 21.02 15.96 -0.30
CA GLU A 174 22.31 16.66 -0.27
C GLU A 174 22.56 17.51 -1.52
N VAL A 175 22.13 17.04 -2.71
CA VAL A 175 22.14 17.84 -3.94
C VAL A 175 21.27 19.10 -3.80
N LEU A 176 20.04 18.96 -3.27
CA LEU A 176 19.11 20.07 -3.06
C LEU A 176 19.60 21.07 -2.00
N LYS A 177 20.35 20.59 -1.01
CA LYS A 177 20.98 21.42 0.00
C LYS A 177 22.11 22.25 -0.61
N THR A 178 22.99 21.60 -1.37
CA THR A 178 24.20 22.17 -1.95
C THR A 178 23.91 23.16 -3.07
N HIS A 179 22.96 22.83 -3.95
CA HIS A 179 22.58 23.65 -5.10
C HIS A 179 21.22 24.32 -4.87
N LYS A 180 21.13 25.62 -5.14
CA LYS A 180 19.86 26.37 -5.03
C LYS A 180 19.19 26.62 -6.38
N ASP A 181 19.99 26.76 -7.43
CA ASP A 181 19.47 26.92 -8.78
C ASP A 181 18.94 25.59 -9.34
N ARG A 182 17.81 25.66 -10.04
CA ARG A 182 17.11 24.50 -10.58
C ARG A 182 17.95 23.78 -11.65
N ALA A 183 18.58 24.53 -12.56
CA ALA A 183 19.41 23.93 -13.60
C ALA A 183 20.63 23.20 -12.99
N GLN A 184 21.28 23.82 -12.00
CA GLN A 184 22.38 23.19 -11.26
C GLN A 184 21.93 21.92 -10.51
N ARG A 185 20.74 21.95 -9.86
CA ARG A 185 20.17 20.77 -9.21
C ARG A 185 19.97 19.63 -10.20
N LEU A 186 19.32 19.88 -11.34
CA LEU A 186 19.09 18.85 -12.37
C LEU A 186 20.41 18.27 -12.91
N GLU A 187 21.42 19.11 -13.15
CA GLU A 187 22.72 18.63 -13.63
C GLU A 187 23.46 17.79 -12.58
N ALA A 188 23.41 18.20 -11.31
CA ALA A 188 23.98 17.42 -10.21
C ALA A 188 23.22 16.11 -9.97
N LEU A 189 21.89 16.11 -10.14
CA LEU A 189 21.04 14.93 -10.01
C LEU A 189 21.43 13.82 -11.01
N LYS A 190 21.91 14.14 -12.21
CA LYS A 190 22.42 13.15 -13.18
C LYS A 190 23.58 12.31 -12.65
N GLN A 191 24.29 12.80 -11.63
CA GLN A 191 25.41 12.08 -11.01
C GLN A 191 24.98 11.11 -9.91
N VAL A 192 23.72 11.19 -9.47
CA VAL A 192 23.15 10.25 -8.51
C VAL A 192 22.81 8.96 -9.25
N GLU A 193 23.32 7.82 -8.76
CA GLU A 193 23.03 6.51 -9.36
C GLU A 193 21.52 6.23 -9.35
N GLY A 194 21.01 5.69 -10.46
CA GLY A 194 19.59 5.46 -10.64
C GLY A 194 18.80 6.68 -11.12
N VAL A 195 19.41 7.86 -11.19
CA VAL A 195 18.72 9.06 -11.67
C VAL A 195 18.85 9.23 -13.18
N TRP A 196 17.72 9.41 -13.85
CA TRP A 196 17.63 9.86 -15.23
C TRP A 196 16.91 11.21 -15.30
N VAL A 197 17.55 12.20 -15.94
CA VAL A 197 16.96 13.52 -16.23
C VAL A 197 16.70 13.60 -17.73
N PRO A 198 15.45 13.71 -18.21
CA PRO A 198 15.16 13.83 -19.63
C PRO A 198 15.83 15.06 -20.26
N GLU A 199 16.52 14.85 -21.38
CA GLU A 199 17.13 15.91 -22.18
C GLU A 199 16.38 16.08 -23.50
N TYR A 200 16.34 17.31 -24.02
CA TYR A 200 15.56 17.63 -25.22
C TYR A 200 16.45 18.10 -26.37
N PHE A 201 16.24 17.55 -27.57
CA PHE A 201 17.00 17.92 -28.78
C PHE A 201 16.34 19.01 -29.63
N GLY A 202 15.04 19.25 -29.43
CA GLY A 202 14.24 20.24 -30.15
C GLY A 202 13.55 21.23 -29.20
N ASP A 203 12.54 21.96 -29.69
CA ASP A 203 11.73 22.88 -28.89
C ASP A 203 10.41 22.26 -28.42
N GLY A 204 10.01 21.10 -28.95
CA GLY A 204 8.78 20.42 -28.57
C GLY A 204 8.88 19.68 -27.24
N PRO A 205 7.76 19.49 -26.51
CA PRO A 205 7.73 18.68 -25.28
C PRO A 205 7.91 17.18 -25.53
N TRP A 206 7.92 16.75 -26.79
CA TRP A 206 8.06 15.35 -27.18
C TRP A 206 9.47 15.01 -27.69
N ASP A 207 10.33 16.02 -27.87
CA ASP A 207 11.64 15.89 -28.51
C ASP A 207 12.70 15.41 -27.50
N ILE A 208 12.45 14.28 -26.84
CA ILE A 208 13.31 13.72 -25.78
C ILE A 208 14.39 12.83 -26.38
N THR A 209 15.62 13.02 -25.89
CA THR A 209 16.79 12.21 -26.23
C THR A 209 16.83 10.96 -25.36
N ILE A 210 16.94 9.81 -26.01
CA ILE A 210 17.18 8.53 -25.33
C ILE A 210 18.67 8.43 -24.98
N PRO A 211 19.03 8.09 -23.73
CA PRO A 211 20.42 7.91 -23.34
C PRO A 211 21.16 6.87 -24.19
N ASP A 212 22.38 7.18 -24.61
CA ASP A 212 23.28 6.24 -25.31
C ASP A 212 23.81 5.12 -24.40
N ARG A 213 23.72 5.32 -23.07
CA ARG A 213 24.17 4.36 -22.05
C ARG A 213 23.03 4.01 -21.11
N PRO A 214 22.91 2.73 -20.72
CA PRO A 214 21.88 2.33 -19.78
C PRO A 214 21.98 3.05 -18.44
N ILE A 215 20.84 3.47 -17.90
CA ILE A 215 20.71 3.99 -16.54
C ILE A 215 20.41 2.82 -15.62
N LYS A 216 21.37 2.53 -14.72
CA LYS A 216 21.27 1.42 -13.78
C LYS A 216 20.30 1.73 -12.66
N SER A 217 19.32 0.84 -12.47
CA SER A 217 18.42 0.85 -11.33
C SER A 217 19.18 0.55 -10.05
N ARG A 218 19.09 1.43 -9.05
CA ARG A 218 19.73 1.21 -7.75
C ARG A 218 19.02 0.10 -6.96
N LYS A 219 19.79 -0.69 -6.22
CA LYS A 219 19.30 -1.65 -5.21
C LYS A 219 19.82 -1.21 -3.85
N PHE A 220 19.00 -1.31 -2.82
CA PHE A 220 19.41 -1.02 -1.45
C PHE A 220 20.28 -2.16 -0.91
N ALA A 221 21.60 -1.97 -0.94
CA ALA A 221 22.57 -2.99 -0.55
C ALA A 221 22.42 -3.39 0.93
N ASN A 222 22.11 -2.42 1.78
CA ASN A 222 21.96 -2.63 3.22
C ASN A 222 20.60 -3.23 3.63
N PHE A 223 19.79 -3.78 2.72
CA PHE A 223 18.47 -4.32 3.08
C PHE A 223 18.52 -5.48 4.10
N HIS A 224 19.53 -6.35 4.03
CA HIS A 224 19.62 -7.54 4.89
C HIS A 224 19.94 -7.21 6.36
N GLU A 225 20.85 -6.25 6.59
CA GLU A 225 21.35 -5.89 7.92
C GLU A 225 20.91 -4.52 8.42
N GLY A 226 20.44 -3.67 7.51
CA GLY A 226 20.16 -2.27 7.74
C GLY A 226 18.89 -2.04 8.55
N ASP A 227 18.96 -0.98 9.35
CA ASP A 227 17.80 -0.41 10.02
C ASP A 227 16.97 0.36 8.99
N ILE A 228 15.90 -0.26 8.49
CA ILE A 228 14.93 0.41 7.63
C ILE A 228 14.19 1.41 8.52
N LYS A 229 14.61 2.68 8.43
CA LYS A 229 14.01 3.79 9.19
C LYS A 229 12.55 3.96 8.81
N HIS A 230 11.67 3.26 9.52
CA HIS A 230 10.23 3.38 9.37
C HIS A 230 9.49 3.26 10.71
N GLU A 231 10.02 3.93 11.73
CA GLU A 231 9.44 3.97 13.08
C GLU A 231 9.48 5.42 13.65
N PRO A 232 8.43 5.86 14.39
CA PRO A 232 7.15 5.18 14.53
C PRO A 232 6.27 5.31 13.26
N GLN A 233 5.51 4.27 12.91
CA GLN A 233 4.63 4.29 11.74
C GLN A 233 3.44 5.25 11.91
N LEU A 234 3.06 5.92 10.81
CA LEU A 234 1.91 6.81 10.77
C LEU A 234 0.60 6.08 11.09
N LEU A 235 -0.15 6.62 12.04
CA LEU A 235 -1.48 6.14 12.43
C LEU A 235 -2.56 7.06 11.86
N SER A 236 -3.21 6.61 10.79
CA SER A 236 -4.23 7.39 10.09
C SER A 236 -5.56 7.47 10.86
N TRP A 237 -6.20 8.65 10.80
CA TRP A 237 -7.58 8.81 11.25
C TRP A 237 -8.55 8.08 10.34
N GLN A 238 -8.47 8.35 9.03
CA GLN A 238 -9.27 7.64 8.04
C GLN A 238 -8.75 6.20 7.90
N LEU A 239 -9.66 5.24 7.78
CA LEU A 239 -9.29 3.83 7.61
C LEU A 239 -8.53 3.65 6.29
N ALA A 240 -7.23 3.36 6.38
CA ALA A 240 -6.40 3.01 5.23
C ALA A 240 -6.82 1.64 4.66
N THR A 241 -6.55 1.41 3.37
CA THR A 241 -6.82 0.12 2.70
C THR A 241 -6.09 -1.04 3.41
N HIS A 242 -4.87 -0.79 3.89
CA HIS A 242 -4.15 -1.65 4.81
C HIS A 242 -3.87 -0.89 6.12
N ASN A 243 -4.81 -0.97 7.06
CA ASN A 243 -4.72 -0.30 8.36
C ASN A 243 -4.12 -1.19 9.46
N ARG A 244 -2.87 -1.60 9.27
CA ARG A 244 -2.10 -2.44 10.21
C ARG A 244 -0.65 -1.98 10.23
N TYR A 245 0.09 -2.34 11.28
CA TYR A 245 1.55 -2.26 11.25
C TYR A 245 2.06 -3.16 10.12
N VAL A 246 3.00 -2.67 9.33
CA VAL A 246 3.59 -3.42 8.22
C VAL A 246 5.06 -3.66 8.49
N ALA A 247 5.46 -4.93 8.63
CA ALA A 247 6.85 -5.35 8.64
C ALA A 247 7.21 -5.95 7.28
N GLU A 248 8.04 -5.25 6.50
CA GLU A 248 8.69 -5.86 5.33
C GLU A 248 9.66 -6.93 5.83
N ILE A 249 9.55 -8.17 5.33
CA ILE A 249 10.42 -9.29 5.76
C ILE A 249 11.46 -9.67 4.72
N MET A 250 11.20 -9.40 3.45
CA MET A 250 12.13 -9.65 2.34
C MET A 250 11.75 -8.82 1.12
N ARG A 251 12.74 -8.53 0.27
CA ARG A 251 12.58 -7.85 -1.01
C ARG A 251 13.12 -8.74 -2.14
N GLY A 252 12.42 -8.77 -3.27
CA GLY A 252 12.71 -9.70 -4.37
C GLY A 252 11.96 -11.04 -4.27
N CYS A 253 12.02 -11.84 -5.34
CA CYS A 253 11.47 -13.20 -5.41
C CYS A 253 12.37 -14.10 -6.26
N SER A 254 12.73 -15.28 -5.76
CA SER A 254 13.68 -16.20 -6.44
C SER A 254 13.02 -17.06 -7.52
N ARG A 255 11.70 -17.23 -7.46
CA ARG A 255 10.94 -18.20 -8.27
C ARG A 255 11.00 -17.96 -9.78
N GLY A 256 11.14 -16.71 -10.22
CA GLY A 256 11.39 -16.39 -11.63
C GLY A 256 10.22 -16.71 -12.58
N CYS A 257 8.98 -16.45 -12.17
CA CYS A 257 7.83 -16.59 -13.05
C CYS A 257 7.94 -15.61 -14.24
N ARG A 258 7.84 -16.11 -15.47
CA ARG A 258 8.22 -15.40 -16.71
C ARG A 258 7.35 -14.19 -17.08
N PHE A 259 6.22 -14.03 -16.42
CA PHE A 259 5.32 -12.87 -16.56
C PHE A 259 5.51 -11.81 -15.46
N CYS A 260 6.20 -12.14 -14.36
CA CYS A 260 6.12 -11.38 -13.12
C CYS A 260 7.13 -10.23 -13.10
N HIS A 261 6.70 -9.02 -13.47
CA HIS A 261 7.52 -7.81 -13.41
C HIS A 261 8.22 -7.61 -12.06
N ALA A 262 7.46 -7.65 -10.95
CA ALA A 262 8.02 -7.50 -9.61
C ALA A 262 9.10 -8.55 -9.28
N GLY A 263 8.95 -9.78 -9.80
CA GLY A 263 9.90 -10.86 -9.63
C GLY A 263 11.24 -10.66 -10.33
N TYR A 264 11.31 -9.77 -11.34
CA TYR A 264 12.55 -9.37 -12.00
C TYR A 264 13.05 -8.02 -11.49
N PHE A 265 12.17 -7.03 -11.39
CA PHE A 265 12.50 -5.67 -10.96
C PHE A 265 13.17 -5.63 -9.59
N TYR A 266 12.72 -6.44 -8.62
CA TYR A 266 13.28 -6.43 -7.25
C TYR A 266 14.41 -7.44 -7.01
N ARG A 267 14.91 -8.12 -8.05
CA ARG A 267 16.06 -9.03 -7.87
C ARG A 267 17.32 -8.26 -7.43
N PRO A 268 18.20 -8.89 -6.62
CA PRO A 268 18.11 -10.25 -6.06
C PRO A 268 17.25 -10.33 -4.77
N VAL A 269 16.95 -11.56 -4.31
CA VAL A 269 16.21 -11.79 -3.05
C VAL A 269 17.07 -11.44 -1.85
N ARG A 270 16.61 -10.51 -1.01
CA ARG A 270 17.26 -10.13 0.23
C ARG A 270 16.25 -10.27 1.37
N GLU A 271 16.52 -11.15 2.31
CA GLU A 271 15.70 -11.40 3.49
C GLU A 271 16.20 -10.57 4.69
N ARG A 272 15.32 -10.01 5.52
CA ARG A 272 15.73 -9.29 6.75
C ARG A 272 16.06 -10.26 7.89
N ASN A 273 16.70 -9.74 8.94
CA ASN A 273 16.90 -10.50 10.17
C ASN A 273 15.58 -10.67 10.96
N PRO A 274 15.15 -11.91 11.26
CA PRO A 274 13.88 -12.18 11.94
C PRO A 274 13.82 -11.62 13.37
N ASN A 275 14.95 -11.55 14.08
CA ASN A 275 14.97 -10.99 15.44
C ASN A 275 14.73 -9.48 15.44
N GLN A 276 15.32 -8.76 14.48
CA GLN A 276 15.05 -7.32 14.31
C GLN A 276 13.58 -7.09 13.97
N ILE A 277 13.02 -7.86 13.03
CA ILE A 277 11.59 -7.78 12.67
C ILE A 277 10.70 -7.95 13.91
N LEU A 278 11.01 -8.93 14.76
CA LEU A 278 10.26 -9.21 15.98
C LEU A 278 10.36 -8.06 17.00
N ASP A 279 11.58 -7.56 17.25
CA ASP A 279 11.83 -6.50 18.22
C ASP A 279 11.17 -5.17 17.79
N ASP A 280 11.28 -4.82 16.51
CA ASP A 280 10.65 -3.65 15.88
C ASP A 280 9.12 -3.73 15.99
N LEU A 281 8.54 -4.89 15.65
CA LEU A 281 7.10 -5.12 15.76
C LEU A 281 6.60 -5.00 17.20
N LEU A 282 7.29 -5.60 18.16
CA LEU A 282 6.91 -5.52 19.58
C LEU A 282 6.95 -4.06 20.07
N ARG A 283 8.02 -3.33 19.74
CA ARG A 283 8.18 -1.91 20.10
C ARG A 283 7.05 -1.06 19.52
N GLU A 284 6.67 -1.28 18.27
CA GLU A 284 5.59 -0.56 17.60
C GLU A 284 4.21 -0.88 18.17
N VAL A 285 3.93 -2.15 18.44
CA VAL A 285 2.67 -2.56 19.07
C VAL A 285 2.54 -1.93 20.46
N GLU A 286 3.61 -1.95 21.26
CA GLU A 286 3.63 -1.38 22.62
C GLU A 286 3.50 0.15 22.64
N SER A 287 4.15 0.86 21.71
CA SER A 287 4.19 2.32 21.71
C SER A 287 3.03 2.98 20.94
N SER A 288 2.65 2.41 19.79
CA SER A 288 1.66 2.97 18.87
C SER A 288 0.26 2.40 19.12
N GLY A 289 0.16 1.19 19.69
CA GLY A 289 -1.13 0.55 20.02
C GLY A 289 -1.78 -0.13 18.84
N TRP A 290 -0.98 -0.66 17.91
CA TRP A 290 -1.47 -1.39 16.76
C TRP A 290 -2.30 -2.61 17.19
N ASP A 291 -3.55 -2.64 16.75
CA ASP A 291 -4.50 -3.74 16.92
C ASP A 291 -4.33 -4.84 15.85
N GLU A 292 -3.56 -4.57 14.80
CA GLU A 292 -3.15 -5.55 13.80
C GLU A 292 -1.71 -5.28 13.33
N ALA A 293 -0.93 -6.35 13.16
CA ALA A 293 0.40 -6.33 12.55
C ALA A 293 0.50 -7.38 11.44
N GLY A 294 1.09 -7.03 10.30
CA GLY A 294 1.22 -7.93 9.15
C GLY A 294 2.63 -7.99 8.57
N LEU A 295 3.03 -9.19 8.15
CA LEU A 295 4.27 -9.41 7.42
C LEU A 295 4.03 -9.19 5.92
N VAL A 296 4.92 -8.47 5.24
CA VAL A 296 4.80 -8.11 3.82
C VAL A 296 6.06 -8.46 3.05
N SER A 297 5.88 -9.09 1.89
CA SER A 297 6.90 -9.32 0.85
C SER A 297 6.22 -9.84 -0.42
N LEU A 298 6.99 -10.02 -1.51
CA LEU A 298 6.46 -10.59 -2.75
C LEU A 298 6.05 -12.07 -2.61
N SER A 299 6.73 -12.83 -1.75
CA SER A 299 6.46 -14.25 -1.50
C SER A 299 6.82 -14.63 -0.07
N SER A 300 5.98 -14.29 0.92
CA SER A 300 6.35 -14.47 2.33
C SER A 300 6.58 -15.92 2.76
N SER A 301 6.01 -16.90 2.06
CA SER A 301 6.33 -18.33 2.28
C SER A 301 7.75 -18.70 1.91
N ASP A 302 8.39 -17.94 1.01
CA ASP A 302 9.75 -18.21 0.59
C ASP A 302 10.79 -17.62 1.56
N TYR A 303 10.37 -16.84 2.56
CA TYR A 303 11.25 -16.31 3.60
C TYR A 303 11.77 -17.46 4.48
N THR A 304 13.08 -17.60 4.57
CA THR A 304 13.75 -18.79 5.14
C THR A 304 13.34 -19.06 6.59
N CYS A 305 13.05 -18.03 7.38
CA CYS A 305 12.66 -18.15 8.80
C CYS A 305 11.17 -17.86 9.06
N ILE A 306 10.29 -18.05 8.08
CA ILE A 306 8.86 -17.69 8.21
C ILE A 306 8.19 -18.43 9.37
N ARG A 307 8.51 -19.70 9.55
CA ARG A 307 7.92 -20.55 10.58
C ARG A 307 8.34 -20.12 11.98
N GLU A 308 9.64 -19.92 12.17
CA GLU A 308 10.24 -19.52 13.44
C GLU A 308 9.77 -18.11 13.84
N LEU A 309 9.70 -17.19 12.89
CA LEU A 309 9.19 -15.84 13.12
C LEU A 309 7.73 -15.85 13.55
N LEU A 310 6.87 -16.63 12.89
CA LEU A 310 5.46 -16.74 13.26
C LEU A 310 5.27 -17.37 14.64
N LEU A 311 6.07 -18.39 14.99
CA LEU A 311 6.09 -18.99 16.33
C LEU A 311 6.46 -17.95 17.39
N ALA A 312 7.52 -17.18 17.17
CA ALA A 312 7.98 -16.19 18.12
C ALA A 312 6.98 -15.02 18.30
N LEU A 313 6.34 -14.58 17.21
CA LEU A 313 5.27 -13.57 17.28
C LEU A 313 4.11 -14.04 18.13
N LEU A 314 3.67 -15.30 17.96
CA LEU A 314 2.60 -15.88 18.77
C LEU A 314 2.94 -16.03 20.24
N GLN A 315 4.20 -16.23 20.57
CA GLN A 315 4.67 -16.36 21.95
C GLN A 315 4.78 -15.00 22.65
N ARG A 316 5.23 -13.96 21.93
CA ARG A 316 5.60 -12.67 22.53
C ARG A 316 4.55 -11.58 22.39
N VAL A 317 3.73 -11.61 21.34
CA VAL A 317 2.65 -10.63 21.16
C VAL A 317 1.44 -11.04 21.99
N ASP A 318 0.87 -10.09 22.75
CA ASP A 318 -0.44 -10.31 23.39
C ASP A 318 -1.53 -10.40 22.31
N THR A 319 -1.76 -11.61 21.81
CA THR A 319 -2.76 -11.91 20.77
C THR A 319 -4.20 -11.67 21.22
N LYS A 320 -4.43 -11.36 22.50
CA LYS A 320 -5.73 -10.84 22.97
C LYS A 320 -5.91 -9.36 22.66
N ARG A 321 -4.87 -8.62 22.30
CA ARG A 321 -4.92 -7.19 21.98
C ARG A 321 -4.59 -6.90 20.53
N THR A 322 -3.65 -7.66 19.96
CA THR A 322 -3.12 -7.42 18.62
C THR A 322 -3.26 -8.67 17.75
N HIS A 323 -3.93 -8.52 16.61
CA HIS A 323 -4.06 -9.57 15.61
C HIS A 323 -2.81 -9.65 14.72
N ILE A 324 -2.30 -10.87 14.49
CA ILE A 324 -1.21 -11.08 13.53
C ILE A 324 -1.80 -11.49 12.18
N SER A 325 -1.73 -10.57 11.23
CA SER A 325 -2.09 -10.78 9.83
C SER A 325 -1.06 -11.69 9.17
N LEU A 326 -1.47 -12.91 8.86
CA LEU A 326 -0.62 -13.86 8.16
C LEU A 326 -0.56 -13.54 6.66
N PRO A 327 0.63 -13.63 6.04
CA PRO A 327 0.74 -13.50 4.60
C PRO A 327 0.03 -14.66 3.89
N SER A 328 -0.19 -14.55 2.58
CA SER A 328 -0.57 -15.70 1.76
C SER A 328 0.56 -16.73 1.84
N LEU A 329 0.27 -17.91 2.40
CA LEU A 329 1.24 -18.99 2.50
C LEU A 329 1.04 -19.95 1.32
N ARG A 330 2.14 -20.31 0.64
CA ARG A 330 2.19 -21.40 -0.33
C ARG A 330 1.95 -22.73 0.39
N VAL A 331 1.35 -23.66 -0.32
CA VAL A 331 0.92 -24.94 0.26
C VAL A 331 2.09 -25.79 0.74
N ASP A 332 3.17 -25.83 -0.05
CA ASP A 332 4.42 -26.55 0.24
C ASP A 332 5.06 -26.13 1.58
N SER A 333 4.80 -24.90 2.06
CA SER A 333 5.32 -24.39 3.32
C SER A 333 4.51 -24.74 4.58
N LEU A 334 3.38 -25.48 4.45
CA LEU A 334 2.43 -25.74 5.54
C LEU A 334 2.66 -27.10 6.22
N ASP A 335 3.43 -27.14 7.31
CA ASP A 335 3.48 -28.31 8.21
C ASP A 335 2.32 -28.32 9.23
N ASP A 336 2.02 -29.47 9.83
CA ASP A 336 0.91 -29.64 10.81
C ASP A 336 1.00 -28.66 12.01
N ARG A 337 2.22 -28.25 12.37
CA ARG A 337 2.47 -27.32 13.48
C ARG A 337 2.08 -25.90 13.08
N LEU A 338 2.61 -25.39 11.97
CA LEU A 338 2.28 -24.06 11.43
C LEU A 338 0.78 -23.94 11.18
N VAL A 339 0.19 -25.00 10.65
CA VAL A 339 -1.23 -25.14 10.44
C VAL A 339 -2.05 -24.99 11.75
N SER A 340 -1.65 -25.65 12.83
CA SER A 340 -2.29 -25.51 14.14
C SER A 340 -2.15 -24.09 14.70
N LEU A 341 -1.00 -23.44 14.46
CA LEU A 341 -0.78 -22.02 14.78
C LEU A 341 -1.71 -21.09 14.00
N MET A 342 -1.96 -21.36 12.71
CA MET A 342 -2.86 -20.54 11.90
C MET A 342 -4.31 -20.56 12.41
N GLN A 343 -4.75 -21.67 13.01
CA GLN A 343 -6.08 -21.77 13.61
C GLN A 343 -6.22 -20.91 14.86
N SER A 344 -5.19 -20.85 15.72
CA SER A 344 -5.23 -20.00 16.92
C SER A 344 -5.26 -18.50 16.58
N LEU A 345 -4.77 -18.14 15.39
CA LEU A 345 -4.79 -16.78 14.83
C LEU A 345 -6.11 -16.37 14.17
N GLY A 346 -7.11 -17.26 14.07
CA GLY A 346 -8.46 -16.90 13.61
C GLY A 346 -8.61 -16.68 12.09
N ARG A 347 -7.71 -17.22 11.26
CA ARG A 347 -7.83 -17.10 9.79
C ARG A 347 -8.92 -18.04 9.24
N GLU A 348 -9.83 -17.50 8.42
CA GLU A 348 -10.99 -18.24 7.88
C GLU A 348 -10.85 -18.71 6.41
N GLY A 349 -9.66 -18.65 5.79
CA GLY A 349 -9.52 -19.12 4.41
C GLY A 349 -8.13 -19.20 3.80
N LEU A 350 -8.02 -20.03 2.75
CA LEU A 350 -6.83 -20.27 1.94
C LEU A 350 -6.81 -19.37 0.70
N THR A 351 -5.63 -18.91 0.31
CA THR A 351 -5.40 -18.23 -0.97
C THR A 351 -4.33 -18.99 -1.73
N ILE A 352 -4.65 -19.44 -2.94
CA ILE A 352 -3.70 -20.09 -3.86
C ILE A 352 -3.70 -19.28 -5.15
N ALA A 353 -2.52 -19.10 -5.75
CA ALA A 353 -2.38 -18.52 -7.07
C ALA A 353 -1.79 -19.56 -8.04
N PRO A 354 -2.62 -20.44 -8.61
CA PRO A 354 -2.20 -21.38 -9.65
C PRO A 354 -1.68 -20.66 -10.91
N GLU A 355 -2.23 -19.48 -11.22
CA GLU A 355 -2.01 -18.67 -12.44
C GLU A 355 -2.46 -19.35 -13.73
N ALA A 356 -2.28 -20.66 -13.89
CA ALA A 356 -2.70 -21.43 -15.04
C ALA A 356 -3.47 -22.70 -14.63
N GLY A 357 -4.40 -23.13 -15.50
CA GLY A 357 -5.21 -24.34 -15.29
C GLY A 357 -4.41 -25.64 -15.42
N SER A 358 -3.69 -25.80 -16.53
CA SER A 358 -2.91 -26.99 -16.83
C SER A 358 -1.51 -26.96 -16.18
N GLN A 359 -0.92 -28.14 -15.93
CA GLN A 359 0.48 -28.24 -15.50
C GLN A 359 1.43 -27.70 -16.57
N ARG A 360 1.16 -28.05 -17.83
CA ARG A 360 1.91 -27.60 -19.00
C ARG A 360 2.06 -26.08 -19.03
N LEU A 361 0.96 -25.33 -18.90
CA LEU A 361 1.02 -23.86 -18.93
C LEU A 361 1.66 -23.28 -17.67
N ARG A 362 1.55 -23.94 -16.50
CA ARG A 362 2.35 -23.59 -15.31
C ARG A 362 3.86 -23.75 -15.60
N ASP A 363 4.27 -24.77 -16.33
CA ASP A 363 5.68 -24.98 -16.70
C ASP A 363 6.15 -23.93 -17.72
N VAL A 364 5.32 -23.60 -18.71
CA VAL A 364 5.57 -22.51 -19.68
C VAL A 364 5.84 -21.19 -18.98
N ILE A 365 5.07 -20.83 -17.95
CA ILE A 365 5.24 -19.56 -17.23
C ILE A 365 6.29 -19.64 -16.09
N ASN A 366 6.96 -20.77 -15.94
CA ASN A 366 7.89 -21.08 -14.85
C ASN A 366 7.26 -20.92 -13.45
N LYS A 367 6.06 -21.48 -13.28
CA LYS A 367 5.39 -21.58 -11.99
C LYS A 367 5.64 -22.97 -11.41
N ASN A 368 6.64 -23.05 -10.54
CA ASN A 368 6.99 -24.26 -9.77
C ASN A 368 5.89 -24.54 -8.71
N LEU A 369 4.75 -25.05 -9.15
CA LEU A 369 3.60 -25.47 -8.34
C LEU A 369 2.85 -26.57 -9.09
N SER A 370 2.83 -27.79 -8.54
CA SER A 370 2.13 -28.92 -9.17
C SER A 370 0.63 -28.92 -8.86
N GLU A 371 -0.15 -29.66 -9.64
CA GLU A 371 -1.56 -29.88 -9.31
C GLU A 371 -1.70 -30.60 -7.96
N GLU A 372 -0.86 -31.58 -7.68
CA GLU A 372 -0.86 -32.34 -6.43
C GLU A 372 -0.67 -31.41 -5.22
N GLU A 373 0.31 -30.50 -5.28
CA GLU A 373 0.55 -29.50 -4.24
C GLU A 373 -0.68 -28.60 -4.05
N ILE A 374 -1.36 -28.18 -5.13
CA ILE A 374 -2.59 -27.38 -5.02
C ILE A 374 -3.68 -28.16 -4.27
N LEU A 375 -3.90 -29.42 -4.64
CA LEU A 375 -4.93 -30.27 -4.04
C LEU A 375 -4.62 -30.64 -2.58
N GLU A 376 -3.35 -30.87 -2.24
CA GLU A 376 -2.90 -31.09 -0.88
C GLU A 376 -3.22 -29.88 0.02
N GLY A 377 -3.06 -28.66 -0.49
CA GLY A 377 -3.36 -27.44 0.26
C GLY A 377 -4.84 -27.28 0.54
N VAL A 378 -5.68 -27.68 -0.41
CA VAL A 378 -7.13 -27.75 -0.22
C VAL A 378 -7.49 -28.80 0.83
N ALA A 379 -6.83 -29.96 0.81
CA ALA A 379 -7.05 -31.01 1.81
C ALA A 379 -6.66 -30.54 3.22
N ILE A 380 -5.54 -29.84 3.36
CA ILE A 380 -5.12 -29.22 4.63
C ILE A 380 -6.17 -28.20 5.08
N ALA A 381 -6.57 -27.27 4.21
CA ALA A 381 -7.60 -26.27 4.52
C ALA A 381 -8.92 -26.88 5.02
N GLN A 382 -9.34 -28.00 4.41
CA GLN A 382 -10.54 -28.72 4.81
C GLN A 382 -10.39 -29.36 6.19
N LYS A 383 -9.26 -30.03 6.48
CA LYS A 383 -8.96 -30.61 7.81
C LYS A 383 -9.05 -29.55 8.90
N LEU A 384 -8.70 -28.30 8.58
CA LEU A 384 -8.70 -27.18 9.50
C LEU A 384 -10.04 -26.48 9.65
N GLY A 385 -11.05 -26.89 8.89
CA GLY A 385 -12.38 -26.28 8.95
C GLY A 385 -12.42 -24.86 8.37
N TRP A 386 -11.51 -24.49 7.47
CA TRP A 386 -11.61 -23.22 6.75
C TRP A 386 -12.85 -23.20 5.86
N GLN A 387 -13.44 -22.02 5.70
CA GLN A 387 -14.74 -21.88 5.02
C GLN A 387 -14.60 -21.25 3.63
N LYS A 388 -13.40 -20.78 3.27
CA LYS A 388 -13.18 -20.01 2.04
C LYS A 388 -11.85 -20.37 1.36
N ILE A 389 -11.90 -20.51 0.04
CA ILE A 389 -10.73 -20.64 -0.84
C ILE A 389 -10.78 -19.49 -1.85
N LYS A 390 -9.65 -18.81 -2.06
CA LYS A 390 -9.45 -17.86 -3.16
C LYS A 390 -8.45 -18.44 -4.15
N LEU A 391 -8.80 -18.43 -5.43
CA LEU A 391 -7.97 -18.88 -6.54
C LEU A 391 -7.75 -17.71 -7.50
N TYR A 392 -6.50 -17.53 -7.94
CA TYR A 392 -6.10 -16.53 -8.93
C TYR A 392 -5.57 -17.24 -10.17
N PHE A 393 -6.20 -16.96 -11.32
CA PHE A 393 -5.79 -17.44 -12.63
C PHE A 393 -5.59 -16.25 -13.56
N MET A 394 -4.69 -16.45 -14.51
CA MET A 394 -4.49 -15.56 -15.64
C MET A 394 -5.17 -16.15 -16.88
N ILE A 395 -5.52 -15.29 -17.83
CA ILE A 395 -5.99 -15.67 -19.17
C ILE A 395 -5.25 -14.85 -20.21
N GLY A 396 -5.01 -15.44 -21.38
CA GLY A 396 -4.22 -14.84 -22.45
C GLY A 396 -2.71 -14.96 -22.23
N LEU A 397 -2.27 -15.92 -21.42
CA LEU A 397 -0.84 -16.19 -21.25
C LEU A 397 -0.18 -16.60 -22.57
N PRO A 398 1.12 -16.33 -22.77
CA PRO A 398 1.84 -16.81 -23.94
C PRO A 398 1.76 -18.34 -24.04
N MET A 399 1.56 -18.83 -25.27
CA MET A 399 1.41 -20.26 -25.58
C MET A 399 0.21 -20.95 -24.90
N GLU A 400 -0.78 -20.20 -24.42
CA GLU A 400 -2.04 -20.73 -23.89
C GLU A 400 -2.95 -21.26 -25.01
N THR A 401 -3.46 -22.48 -24.84
CA THR A 401 -4.43 -23.12 -25.73
C THR A 401 -5.84 -23.12 -25.10
N GLU A 402 -6.86 -23.44 -25.91
CA GLU A 402 -8.22 -23.56 -25.39
C GLU A 402 -8.37 -24.73 -24.39
N GLU A 403 -7.56 -25.77 -24.53
CA GLU A 403 -7.49 -26.86 -23.55
C GLU A 403 -7.00 -26.36 -22.18
N ASP A 404 -6.05 -25.41 -22.13
CA ASP A 404 -5.59 -24.85 -20.85
C ASP A 404 -6.69 -24.05 -20.14
N ILE A 405 -7.53 -23.35 -20.90
CA ILE A 405 -8.71 -22.64 -20.37
C ILE A 405 -9.71 -23.64 -19.79
N ASP A 406 -9.90 -24.77 -20.45
CA ASP A 406 -10.76 -25.85 -19.96
C ASP A 406 -10.17 -26.55 -18.72
N GLU A 407 -8.85 -26.66 -18.62
CA GLU A 407 -8.15 -27.15 -17.43
C GLU A 407 -8.34 -26.23 -16.22
N ILE A 408 -8.57 -24.92 -16.39
CA ILE A 408 -8.99 -24.04 -15.27
C ILE A 408 -10.31 -24.55 -14.68
N VAL A 409 -11.29 -24.87 -15.53
CA VAL A 409 -12.59 -25.40 -15.10
C VAL A 409 -12.41 -26.75 -14.43
N ALA A 410 -11.63 -27.65 -15.02
CA ALA A 410 -11.37 -28.98 -14.49
C ALA A 410 -10.71 -28.92 -13.10
N LEU A 411 -9.68 -28.09 -12.93
CA LEU A 411 -9.00 -27.90 -11.64
C LEU A 411 -9.96 -27.34 -10.58
N VAL A 412 -10.76 -26.33 -10.92
CA VAL A 412 -11.75 -25.77 -9.99
C VAL A 412 -12.82 -26.81 -9.61
N GLU A 413 -13.26 -27.66 -10.53
CA GLU A 413 -14.20 -28.76 -10.25
C GLU A 413 -13.58 -29.83 -9.34
N LYS A 414 -12.29 -30.18 -9.53
CA LYS A 414 -11.54 -31.07 -8.62
C LYS A 414 -11.48 -30.48 -7.20
N ILE A 415 -11.07 -29.22 -7.08
CA ILE A 415 -11.01 -28.48 -5.81
C ILE A 415 -12.39 -28.44 -5.14
N ASN A 416 -13.45 -28.14 -5.89
CA ASN A 416 -14.81 -28.10 -5.37
C ASN A 416 -15.30 -29.47 -4.86
N THR A 417 -14.92 -30.54 -5.56
CA THR A 417 -15.24 -31.91 -5.15
C THR A 417 -14.57 -32.26 -3.83
N MET A 418 -13.29 -31.89 -3.66
CA MET A 418 -12.54 -32.12 -2.42
C MET A 418 -13.05 -31.26 -1.26
N ALA A 419 -13.17 -29.94 -1.48
CA ALA A 419 -13.58 -28.98 -0.46
C ALA A 419 -15.02 -29.24 0.06
N GLY A 420 -15.88 -29.77 -0.81
CA GLY A 420 -17.28 -30.02 -0.52
C GLY A 420 -18.12 -28.73 -0.54
N LYS A 421 -19.45 -28.89 -0.60
CA LYS A 421 -20.41 -27.78 -0.81
C LYS A 421 -20.46 -26.73 0.31
N ARG A 422 -19.78 -26.96 1.44
CA ARG A 422 -19.76 -26.02 2.58
C ARG A 422 -18.73 -24.91 2.40
N MET A 423 -17.64 -25.16 1.67
CA MET A 423 -16.60 -24.16 1.44
C MET A 423 -16.97 -23.28 0.24
N SER A 424 -16.77 -21.98 0.41
CA SER A 424 -16.94 -21.01 -0.65
C SER A 424 -15.65 -20.85 -1.46
N ILE A 425 -15.73 -21.00 -2.78
CA ILE A 425 -14.59 -20.83 -3.68
C ILE A 425 -14.78 -19.53 -4.44
N ASN A 426 -13.78 -18.65 -4.35
CA ASN A 426 -13.73 -17.41 -5.12
C ASN A 426 -12.62 -17.53 -6.17
N VAL A 427 -12.98 -17.48 -7.44
CA VAL A 427 -12.05 -17.50 -8.57
C VAL A 427 -11.93 -16.08 -9.12
N SER A 428 -10.71 -15.60 -9.30
CA SER A 428 -10.40 -14.34 -9.97
C SER A 428 -9.63 -14.63 -11.26
N LEU A 429 -10.10 -14.09 -12.38
CA LEU A 429 -9.47 -14.21 -13.70
C LEU A 429 -8.90 -12.85 -14.11
N SER A 430 -7.61 -12.81 -14.40
CA SER A 430 -6.91 -11.58 -14.80
C SER A 430 -6.29 -11.73 -16.19
N PRO A 431 -6.51 -10.80 -17.12
CA PRO A 431 -5.77 -10.80 -18.38
C PRO A 431 -4.26 -10.72 -18.15
N PHE A 432 -3.50 -11.45 -18.96
CA PHE A 432 -2.06 -11.29 -19.04
C PHE A 432 -1.72 -9.96 -19.73
N THR A 433 -0.89 -9.16 -19.07
CA THR A 433 -0.30 -7.95 -19.62
C THR A 433 1.21 -8.15 -19.75
N PRO A 434 1.78 -8.07 -20.97
CA PRO A 434 3.23 -8.08 -21.14
C PRO A 434 3.86 -6.84 -20.49
N LYS A 435 4.86 -7.04 -19.64
CA LYS A 435 5.54 -5.97 -18.91
C LYS A 435 7.03 -5.89 -19.30
N PRO A 436 7.62 -4.67 -19.33
CA PRO A 436 9.06 -4.48 -19.48
C PRO A 436 9.88 -5.37 -18.56
N PHE A 437 11.06 -5.79 -19.01
CA PHE A 437 12.00 -6.59 -18.20
C PHE A 437 11.45 -7.92 -17.67
N THR A 438 10.51 -8.52 -18.40
CA THR A 438 10.07 -9.90 -18.18
C THR A 438 10.44 -10.73 -19.40
N PRO A 439 10.64 -12.05 -19.27
CA PRO A 439 10.81 -12.92 -20.43
C PRO A 439 9.65 -12.84 -21.43
N PHE A 440 8.44 -12.48 -20.99
CA PHE A 440 7.29 -12.27 -21.87
C PHE A 440 7.12 -10.83 -22.37
N GLN A 441 8.09 -9.94 -22.20
CA GLN A 441 8.00 -8.55 -22.70
C GLN A 441 7.83 -8.44 -24.22
N TRP A 442 8.22 -9.49 -24.96
CA TRP A 442 8.09 -9.60 -26.41
C TRP A 442 6.78 -10.23 -26.87
N SER A 443 6.06 -10.91 -25.97
CA SER A 443 4.84 -11.62 -26.33
C SER A 443 3.71 -10.65 -26.70
N LYS A 444 2.89 -11.06 -27.67
CA LYS A 444 1.61 -10.40 -27.97
C LYS A 444 0.69 -10.45 -26.75
N MET A 445 -0.04 -9.36 -26.49
CA MET A 445 -1.22 -9.40 -25.64
C MET A 445 -2.41 -9.90 -26.48
N VAL A 446 -3.13 -10.91 -25.98
CA VAL A 446 -4.32 -11.43 -26.66
C VAL A 446 -5.38 -10.34 -26.81
N ASP A 447 -6.08 -10.35 -27.94
CA ASP A 447 -7.09 -9.33 -28.27
C ASP A 447 -8.22 -9.31 -27.21
N GLY A 448 -8.73 -8.11 -26.90
CA GLY A 448 -9.66 -7.89 -25.80
C GLY A 448 -10.95 -8.71 -25.89
N GLU A 449 -11.51 -8.88 -27.09
CA GLU A 449 -12.71 -9.68 -27.32
C GLU A 449 -12.47 -11.16 -26.96
N MET A 450 -11.33 -11.71 -27.37
CA MET A 450 -10.95 -13.10 -27.08
C MET A 450 -10.71 -13.32 -25.58
N LEU A 451 -10.09 -12.36 -24.89
CA LEU A 451 -9.93 -12.40 -23.44
C LEU A 451 -11.29 -12.41 -22.72
N LEU A 452 -12.22 -11.57 -23.16
CA LEU A 452 -13.58 -11.54 -22.61
C LEU A 452 -14.30 -12.88 -22.84
N ASP A 453 -14.19 -13.43 -24.05
CA ASP A 453 -14.80 -14.73 -24.39
C ASP A 453 -14.25 -15.87 -23.53
N ARG A 454 -12.92 -15.92 -23.31
CA ARG A 454 -12.28 -16.88 -22.40
C ARG A 454 -12.79 -16.73 -20.96
N ALA A 455 -12.85 -15.50 -20.45
CA ALA A 455 -13.38 -15.24 -19.10
C ALA A 455 -14.84 -15.66 -18.94
N LEU A 456 -15.68 -15.36 -19.95
CA LEU A 456 -17.09 -15.73 -19.97
C LEU A 456 -17.27 -17.24 -20.11
N SER A 457 -16.44 -17.92 -20.90
CA SER A 457 -16.43 -19.39 -21.04
C SER A 457 -16.23 -20.08 -19.68
N VAL A 458 -15.17 -19.71 -18.95
CA VAL A 458 -14.90 -20.24 -17.59
C VAL A 458 -16.07 -19.93 -16.65
N LYS A 459 -16.59 -18.70 -16.69
CA LYS A 459 -17.72 -18.27 -15.86
C LYS A 459 -18.97 -19.10 -16.13
N HIS A 460 -19.34 -19.30 -17.40
CA HIS A 460 -20.52 -20.05 -17.80
C HIS A 460 -20.44 -21.52 -17.42
N LYS A 461 -19.26 -22.16 -17.57
CA LYS A 461 -19.08 -23.58 -17.23
C LYS A 461 -19.22 -23.86 -15.73
N LEU A 462 -18.88 -22.88 -14.89
CA LEU A 462 -18.87 -23.01 -13.42
C LEU A 462 -20.08 -22.36 -12.71
N ILE A 463 -20.91 -21.57 -13.40
CA ILE A 463 -22.07 -20.87 -12.79
C ILE A 463 -23.11 -21.82 -12.15
N LYS A 464 -23.12 -23.09 -12.58
CA LYS A 464 -23.96 -24.16 -12.02
C LYS A 464 -23.66 -24.44 -10.53
N TYR A 465 -22.48 -24.07 -10.02
CA TYR A 465 -22.09 -24.28 -8.63
C TYR A 465 -22.37 -23.05 -7.75
N ARG A 466 -23.34 -23.15 -6.85
CA ARG A 466 -23.76 -22.04 -5.98
C ARG A 466 -22.69 -21.55 -5.00
N ASN A 467 -21.71 -22.39 -4.66
CA ASN A 467 -20.63 -22.06 -3.73
C ASN A 467 -19.38 -21.48 -4.45
N ILE A 468 -19.38 -21.44 -5.79
CA ILE A 468 -18.29 -20.88 -6.60
C ILE A 468 -18.70 -19.48 -7.09
N ARG A 469 -17.85 -18.48 -6.82
CA ARG A 469 -18.02 -17.12 -7.32
C ARG A 469 -16.84 -16.78 -8.22
N ILE A 470 -17.15 -16.28 -9.42
CA ILE A 470 -16.14 -15.93 -10.42
C ILE A 470 -16.19 -14.42 -10.65
N LYS A 471 -15.02 -13.81 -10.59
CA LYS A 471 -14.79 -12.41 -10.98
C LYS A 471 -13.71 -12.40 -12.06
N TYR A 472 -13.83 -11.49 -13.01
CA TYR A 472 -12.76 -11.19 -13.96
C TYR A 472 -12.51 -9.69 -13.97
N HIS A 473 -11.28 -9.29 -14.26
CA HIS A 473 -10.88 -7.88 -14.37
C HIS A 473 -11.53 -7.23 -15.59
N VAL A 474 -11.70 -5.91 -15.54
CA VAL A 474 -12.10 -5.11 -16.71
C VAL A 474 -11.01 -5.26 -17.77
N ILE A 475 -11.37 -5.72 -18.97
CA ILE A 475 -10.40 -6.12 -19.99
C ILE A 475 -9.68 -4.88 -20.52
N GLU A 476 -10.44 -3.80 -20.73
CA GLU A 476 -9.98 -2.53 -21.27
C GLU A 476 -8.92 -1.88 -20.35
N ASN A 477 -9.07 -1.99 -19.03
CA ASN A 477 -8.04 -1.55 -18.08
C ASN A 477 -6.71 -2.30 -18.30
N SER A 478 -6.77 -3.60 -18.59
CA SER A 478 -5.56 -4.42 -18.81
C SER A 478 -4.90 -4.07 -20.16
N VAL A 479 -5.71 -3.77 -21.18
CA VAL A 479 -5.24 -3.29 -22.49
C VAL A 479 -4.54 -1.94 -22.36
N LEU A 480 -5.15 -1.00 -21.61
CA LEU A 480 -4.53 0.30 -21.34
C LEU A 480 -3.21 0.15 -20.57
N ASP A 481 -3.21 -0.68 -19.53
CA ASP A 481 -2.03 -1.01 -18.73
C ASP A 481 -0.89 -1.57 -19.60
N ALA A 482 -1.20 -2.42 -20.57
CA ALA A 482 -0.22 -2.93 -21.54
C ALA A 482 0.32 -1.83 -22.46
N CYS A 483 -0.56 -0.96 -22.97
CA CYS A 483 -0.17 0.13 -23.85
C CYS A 483 0.75 1.13 -23.13
N LEU A 484 0.39 1.53 -21.92
CA LEU A 484 1.20 2.43 -21.10
C LEU A 484 2.52 1.78 -20.70
N ALA A 485 2.53 0.51 -20.28
CA ALA A 485 3.75 -0.18 -19.90
C ALA A 485 4.73 -0.37 -21.08
N ARG A 486 4.21 -0.61 -22.29
CA ARG A 486 5.02 -0.97 -23.47
C ARG A 486 5.25 0.19 -24.46
N GLY A 487 4.63 1.34 -24.21
CA GLY A 487 4.65 2.49 -25.10
C GLY A 487 5.99 3.20 -25.16
N ASP A 488 6.25 3.88 -26.28
CA ASP A 488 7.33 4.86 -26.39
C ASP A 488 6.82 6.28 -26.08
N ILE A 489 7.55 7.31 -26.50
CA ILE A 489 7.19 8.72 -26.30
C ILE A 489 5.83 9.09 -26.92
N SER A 490 5.35 8.35 -27.92
CA SER A 490 4.03 8.59 -28.52
C SER A 490 2.89 8.33 -27.54
N MET A 491 3.08 7.42 -26.58
CA MET A 491 2.09 7.18 -25.52
C MET A 491 1.97 8.35 -24.54
N ALA A 492 3.01 9.18 -24.39
CA ALA A 492 2.89 10.41 -23.61
C ALA A 492 1.87 11.39 -24.24
N LYS A 493 1.74 11.40 -25.58
CA LYS A 493 0.72 12.21 -26.28
C LYS A 493 -0.68 11.69 -26.03
N VAL A 494 -0.88 10.38 -26.03
CA VAL A 494 -2.18 9.75 -25.73
C VAL A 494 -2.56 10.02 -24.28
N LEU A 495 -1.62 9.84 -23.35
CA LEU A 495 -1.83 10.14 -21.93
C LEU A 495 -2.24 11.59 -21.70
N HIS A 496 -1.49 12.55 -22.28
CA HIS A 496 -1.83 13.97 -22.19
C HIS A 496 -3.24 14.24 -22.72
N ARG A 497 -3.57 13.66 -23.89
CA ARG A 497 -4.86 13.88 -24.53
C ARG A 497 -6.02 13.27 -23.74
N ALA A 498 -5.84 12.10 -23.14
CA ALA A 498 -6.82 11.47 -22.28
C ALA A 498 -7.07 12.33 -21.02
N TRP A 499 -6.00 12.82 -20.39
CA TRP A 499 -6.09 13.73 -19.24
C TRP A 499 -6.81 15.05 -19.59
N GLU A 500 -6.49 15.69 -20.74
CA GLU A 500 -7.21 16.89 -21.22
C GLU A 500 -8.72 16.66 -21.39
N LYS A 501 -9.12 15.41 -21.70
CA LYS A 501 -10.52 14.99 -21.84
C LYS A 501 -11.17 14.59 -20.51
N GLY A 502 -10.42 14.61 -19.40
CA GLY A 502 -10.92 14.33 -18.06
C GLY A 502 -10.60 12.94 -17.53
N ALA A 503 -9.69 12.17 -18.16
CA ALA A 503 -9.22 10.91 -17.57
C ALA A 503 -8.52 11.19 -16.23
N ILE A 504 -8.98 10.50 -15.19
CA ILE A 504 -8.49 10.56 -13.81
C ILE A 504 -9.02 9.31 -13.10
N TYR A 505 -8.26 8.76 -12.15
CA TYR A 505 -8.67 7.58 -11.39
C TYR A 505 -9.02 6.36 -12.26
N ASP A 506 -8.28 6.10 -13.33
CA ASP A 506 -8.55 5.02 -14.29
C ASP A 506 -8.54 3.60 -13.67
N GLY A 507 -7.94 3.44 -12.48
CA GLY A 507 -8.03 2.22 -11.69
C GLY A 507 -9.38 1.97 -11.00
N TRP A 508 -10.25 2.98 -10.93
CA TRP A 508 -11.52 2.96 -10.21
C TRP A 508 -12.69 2.82 -11.16
N ARG A 509 -13.56 1.83 -10.91
CA ARG A 509 -14.67 1.49 -11.81
C ARG A 509 -15.67 2.63 -12.01
N GLU A 510 -15.87 3.44 -10.97
CA GLU A 510 -16.77 4.60 -10.97
C GLU A 510 -16.25 5.78 -11.80
N HIS A 511 -14.95 5.83 -12.07
CA HIS A 511 -14.29 6.89 -12.85
C HIS A 511 -13.84 6.39 -14.24
N TRP A 512 -13.80 5.08 -14.45
CA TRP A 512 -13.38 4.47 -15.70
C TRP A 512 -14.29 4.82 -16.88
N ASP A 513 -13.72 5.45 -17.90
CA ASP A 513 -14.35 5.69 -19.20
C ASP A 513 -13.39 5.36 -20.35
N TRP A 514 -13.61 4.20 -20.97
CA TRP A 514 -12.79 3.75 -22.09
C TRP A 514 -12.89 4.65 -23.32
N THR A 515 -14.02 5.35 -23.51
CA THR A 515 -14.23 6.19 -24.70
C THR A 515 -13.26 7.36 -24.75
N ILE A 516 -12.88 7.92 -23.59
CA ILE A 516 -11.85 8.97 -23.47
C ILE A 516 -10.52 8.49 -24.05
N TRP A 517 -10.12 7.27 -23.69
CA TRP A 517 -8.87 6.67 -24.16
C TRP A 517 -8.93 6.33 -25.65
N GLN A 518 -10.03 5.76 -26.14
CA GLN A 518 -10.21 5.50 -27.58
C GLN A 518 -10.08 6.77 -28.41
N GLU A 519 -10.74 7.85 -28.00
CA GLU A 519 -10.65 9.15 -28.68
C GLU A 519 -9.23 9.74 -28.60
N ALA A 520 -8.49 9.48 -27.51
CA ALA A 520 -7.10 9.91 -27.37
C ALA A 520 -6.16 9.13 -28.31
N PHE A 521 -6.33 7.81 -28.43
CA PHE A 521 -5.61 6.97 -29.42
C PHE A 521 -5.89 7.44 -30.85
N ASP A 522 -7.16 7.61 -31.20
CA ASP A 522 -7.60 8.08 -32.53
C ASP A 522 -7.04 9.47 -32.85
N PHE A 523 -7.03 10.39 -31.89
CA PHE A 523 -6.49 11.74 -32.06
C PHE A 523 -4.99 11.73 -32.37
N VAL A 524 -4.21 10.88 -31.68
CA VAL A 524 -2.77 10.76 -31.92
C VAL A 524 -2.48 9.92 -33.17
N GLY A 525 -3.41 9.07 -33.59
CA GLY A 525 -3.26 8.14 -34.70
C GLY A 525 -2.46 6.89 -34.34
N LEU A 526 -2.48 6.49 -33.06
CA LEU A 526 -1.85 5.26 -32.58
C LEU A 526 -2.88 4.13 -32.53
N LYS A 527 -2.46 2.95 -32.98
CA LYS A 527 -3.28 1.74 -32.92
C LYS A 527 -2.87 0.90 -31.72
N ILE A 528 -3.86 0.49 -30.94
CA ILE A 528 -3.65 -0.37 -29.76
C ILE A 528 -3.03 -1.70 -30.19
N GLU A 529 -3.46 -2.24 -31.31
CA GLU A 529 -3.02 -3.52 -31.85
C GLU A 529 -1.51 -3.52 -32.10
N ASP A 530 -0.97 -2.44 -32.67
CA ASP A 530 0.45 -2.30 -33.00
C ASP A 530 1.32 -2.25 -31.73
N ILE A 531 0.83 -1.62 -30.66
CA ILE A 531 1.56 -1.52 -29.38
C ILE A 531 1.54 -2.86 -28.64
N CYS A 532 0.40 -3.55 -28.70
CA CYS A 532 0.13 -4.81 -28.04
C CYS A 532 0.64 -6.05 -28.80
N ASP A 533 1.13 -5.88 -30.03
CA ASP A 533 1.60 -6.99 -30.87
C ASP A 533 2.88 -7.66 -30.34
N GLU A 534 3.23 -8.79 -30.94
CA GLU A 534 4.50 -9.47 -30.72
C GLU A 534 5.68 -8.60 -31.19
N ARG A 535 6.81 -8.66 -30.47
CA ARG A 535 8.03 -7.92 -30.81
C ARG A 535 9.17 -8.90 -31.05
N ASP A 536 10.06 -8.56 -31.99
CA ASP A 536 11.30 -9.31 -32.21
C ASP A 536 12.20 -9.20 -30.96
N PRO A 537 12.63 -10.31 -30.33
CA PRO A 537 13.56 -10.30 -29.21
C PRO A 537 14.90 -9.59 -29.48
N GLN A 538 15.29 -9.50 -30.75
CA GLN A 538 16.53 -8.83 -31.19
C GLN A 538 16.33 -7.34 -31.49
N ALA A 539 15.09 -6.87 -31.63
CA ALA A 539 14.81 -5.47 -31.87
C ALA A 539 15.05 -4.62 -30.62
N PRO A 540 15.41 -3.33 -30.79
CA PRO A 540 15.46 -2.40 -29.66
C PRO A 540 14.06 -2.18 -29.08
N LEU A 541 13.98 -2.14 -27.75
CA LEU A 541 12.75 -1.83 -27.02
C LEU A 541 12.80 -0.39 -26.48
N PRO A 542 11.64 0.27 -26.29
CA PRO A 542 11.59 1.63 -25.77
C PRO A 542 12.30 1.82 -24.42
N TRP A 543 12.38 0.78 -23.60
CA TRP A 543 13.03 0.79 -22.28
C TRP A 543 14.43 0.18 -22.25
N ASP A 544 15.05 -0.16 -23.40
CA ASP A 544 16.39 -0.80 -23.42
C ASP A 544 17.51 0.08 -22.83
N PHE A 545 17.27 1.39 -22.66
CA PHE A 545 18.19 2.30 -21.97
C PHE A 545 18.06 2.26 -20.43
N VAL A 546 17.16 1.46 -19.88
CA VAL A 546 17.07 1.20 -18.44
C VAL A 546 17.69 -0.16 -18.15
N ASP A 547 18.54 -0.23 -17.12
CA ASP A 547 19.16 -1.47 -16.66
C ASP A 547 18.66 -1.82 -15.26
N ILE A 548 17.81 -2.85 -15.14
CA ILE A 548 17.29 -3.31 -13.83
C ILE A 548 18.24 -4.26 -13.09
N GLY A 549 19.42 -4.54 -13.66
CA GLY A 549 20.40 -5.52 -13.22
C GLY A 549 20.17 -6.92 -13.77
N VAL A 550 19.19 -7.15 -14.64
CA VAL A 550 18.93 -8.46 -15.25
C VAL A 550 19.31 -8.43 -16.73
N ASP A 551 20.18 -9.35 -17.15
CA ASP A 551 20.70 -9.40 -18.51
C ASP A 551 19.60 -9.69 -19.54
N LYS A 552 19.59 -8.95 -20.66
CA LYS A 552 18.64 -9.17 -21.76
C LYS A 552 18.77 -10.58 -22.33
N GLU A 553 19.98 -11.12 -22.43
CA GLU A 553 20.27 -12.47 -22.87
C GLU A 553 19.67 -13.53 -21.93
N TYR A 554 19.61 -13.27 -20.63
CA TYR A 554 18.94 -14.15 -19.68
C TYR A 554 17.43 -14.16 -19.92
N LEU A 555 16.82 -12.98 -20.13
CA LEU A 555 15.40 -12.88 -20.45
C LEU A 555 15.04 -13.62 -21.76
N ILE A 556 15.89 -13.50 -22.79
CA ILE A 556 15.72 -14.23 -24.06
C ILE A 556 15.80 -15.74 -23.83
N LYS A 557 16.78 -16.23 -23.06
CA LYS A 557 16.88 -17.67 -22.74
C LYS A 557 15.66 -18.18 -22.00
N GLU A 558 15.11 -17.41 -21.06
CA GLU A 558 13.88 -17.80 -20.36
C GLU A 558 12.66 -17.82 -21.29
N TYR A 559 12.58 -16.89 -22.25
CA TYR A 559 11.57 -16.94 -23.31
C TYR A 559 11.73 -18.18 -24.21
N GLU A 560 12.95 -18.54 -24.60
CA GLU A 560 13.22 -19.75 -25.38
C GLU A 560 12.86 -21.04 -24.62
N LYS A 561 13.10 -21.07 -23.30
CA LYS A 561 12.69 -22.19 -22.45
C LYS A 561 11.18 -22.32 -22.34
N SER A 562 10.43 -21.20 -22.32
CA SER A 562 8.97 -21.27 -22.28
C SER A 562 8.40 -21.92 -23.53
N LEU A 563 9.01 -21.71 -24.70
CA LEU A 563 8.64 -22.37 -25.96
C LEU A 563 8.83 -23.89 -25.92
N LYS A 564 9.71 -24.38 -25.05
CA LYS A 564 10.04 -25.80 -24.87
C LYS A 564 9.42 -26.42 -23.62
N GLU A 565 8.63 -25.64 -22.88
CA GLU A 565 8.03 -26.05 -21.59
C GLU A 565 9.10 -26.45 -20.54
N GLU A 566 10.31 -25.87 -20.66
CA GLU A 566 11.41 -26.14 -19.75
C GLU A 566 11.31 -25.26 -18.49
N LEU A 567 11.42 -25.89 -17.31
CA LEU A 567 11.46 -25.19 -16.03
C LEU A 567 12.84 -24.60 -15.73
N THR A 568 12.83 -23.55 -14.91
CA THR A 568 14.02 -22.97 -14.29
C THR A 568 13.90 -23.08 -12.78
N GLU A 569 14.88 -23.73 -12.17
CA GLU A 569 14.93 -23.96 -10.72
C GLU A 569 15.08 -22.65 -9.93
N ASP A 570 14.75 -22.70 -8.63
CA ASP A 570 14.96 -21.57 -7.72
C ASP A 570 16.45 -21.22 -7.66
N CYS A 571 16.77 -19.93 -7.80
CA CYS A 571 18.16 -19.47 -7.84
C CYS A 571 18.94 -19.68 -6.53
N ARG A 572 18.26 -19.99 -5.42
CA ARG A 572 18.88 -20.37 -4.14
C ARG A 572 19.39 -21.82 -4.15
N GLU A 573 18.80 -22.68 -4.97
CA GLU A 573 19.23 -24.07 -5.18
C GLU A 573 20.25 -24.13 -6.32
N LEU A 574 19.93 -23.53 -7.46
CA LEU A 574 20.77 -23.51 -8.65
C LEU A 574 20.76 -22.13 -9.32
N CYS A 575 21.89 -21.43 -9.25
CA CYS A 575 22.01 -20.08 -9.82
C CYS A 575 21.85 -20.08 -11.36
N GLY A 576 20.86 -19.33 -11.85
CA GLY A 576 20.59 -19.15 -13.29
C GLY A 576 21.47 -18.10 -13.99
N LEU A 577 22.41 -17.46 -13.27
CA LEU A 577 23.33 -16.44 -13.80
C LEU A 577 22.61 -15.30 -14.55
N CYS A 578 21.60 -14.70 -13.91
CA CYS A 578 20.75 -13.66 -14.51
C CYS A 578 21.35 -12.23 -14.53
N GLY A 579 22.55 -12.03 -13.98
CA GLY A 579 23.19 -10.70 -13.85
C GLY A 579 22.87 -9.95 -12.54
N ALA A 580 21.76 -10.26 -11.87
CA ALA A 580 21.25 -9.43 -10.76
C ALA A 580 22.11 -9.39 -9.48
N CYS A 581 23.02 -10.35 -9.28
CA CYS A 581 23.91 -10.35 -8.13
C CYS A 581 25.25 -9.73 -8.50
N GLU A 582 25.57 -8.57 -7.93
CA GLU A 582 26.80 -7.83 -8.19
C GLU A 582 27.31 -7.14 -6.91
N GLY A 583 28.62 -7.24 -6.65
CA GLY A 583 29.25 -6.59 -5.49
C GLY A 583 28.61 -7.03 -4.16
N GLU A 584 28.08 -6.07 -3.41
CA GLU A 584 27.40 -6.29 -2.13
C GLU A 584 25.91 -6.65 -2.29
N VAL A 585 25.33 -6.41 -3.47
CA VAL A 585 23.93 -6.72 -3.77
C VAL A 585 23.84 -8.15 -4.28
N VAL A 586 23.56 -9.09 -3.38
CA VAL A 586 23.48 -10.53 -3.68
C VAL A 586 22.25 -11.16 -3.06
N THR A 587 21.91 -12.37 -3.49
CA THR A 587 20.88 -13.17 -2.82
C THR A 587 21.30 -13.48 -1.38
N GLN A 588 20.46 -13.13 -0.41
CA GLN A 588 20.73 -13.29 1.02
C GLN A 588 19.51 -13.89 1.72
N ASN A 589 19.71 -15.06 2.33
CA ASN A 589 18.72 -15.69 3.22
C ASN A 589 18.79 -15.07 4.61
N ALA A 590 17.69 -15.15 5.36
CA ALA A 590 17.62 -14.68 6.73
C ALA A 590 18.63 -15.42 7.63
N LYS A 591 19.15 -14.71 8.64
CA LYS A 591 19.95 -15.32 9.69
C LYS A 591 19.07 -16.29 10.49
N GLU A 592 19.63 -17.46 10.81
CA GLU A 592 18.91 -18.49 11.56
C GLU A 592 18.29 -17.93 12.84
N MET A 593 17.03 -18.31 13.07
CA MET A 593 16.29 -18.00 14.28
C MET A 593 16.06 -19.29 15.06
N LEU A 594 16.50 -19.34 16.32
CA LEU A 594 16.09 -20.40 17.22
C LEU A 594 14.71 -20.05 17.75
N ALA A 595 13.72 -20.87 17.45
CA ALA A 595 12.42 -20.82 18.10
C ALA A 595 12.41 -21.78 19.29
N ASP A 596 12.08 -21.28 20.48
CA ASP A 596 11.81 -22.13 21.64
C ASP A 596 10.58 -23.02 21.38
N GLU A 597 10.50 -24.19 22.02
CA GLU A 597 9.30 -25.03 22.00
C GLU A 597 8.08 -24.19 22.42
N LEU A 598 6.91 -24.44 21.78
CA LEU A 598 5.65 -23.83 22.20
C LEU A 598 5.51 -24.00 23.71
N PRO A 599 5.27 -22.92 24.47
CA PRO A 599 4.98 -23.06 25.89
C PRO A 599 3.83 -24.06 26.05
N SER A 600 4.10 -25.17 26.74
CA SER A 600 3.02 -25.96 27.30
C SER A 600 2.33 -25.08 28.33
N GLU A 601 1.11 -24.68 28.03
CA GLU A 601 0.23 -23.83 28.84
C GLU A 601 0.51 -22.32 28.77
N THR A 602 -0.43 -21.60 28.17
CA THR A 602 -0.58 -20.16 28.39
C THR A 602 -1.05 -19.94 29.81
N GLY A 603 -0.15 -19.39 30.63
CA GLY A 603 -0.30 -18.91 32.01
C GLY A 603 -1.72 -18.91 32.60
N GLU A 604 -1.90 -19.77 33.59
CA GLU A 604 -2.90 -19.61 34.65
C GLU A 604 -2.57 -18.38 35.53
N ASP A 605 -2.56 -17.17 34.99
CA ASP A 605 -2.27 -15.98 35.80
C ASP A 605 -3.12 -14.79 35.36
N PHE A 606 -4.45 -14.91 35.52
CA PHE A 606 -5.38 -13.78 35.72
C PHE A 606 -6.79 -14.24 36.17
N LYS A 607 -6.94 -15.48 36.66
CA LYS A 607 -8.25 -16.01 37.12
C LYS A 607 -8.68 -15.50 38.50
N ARG A 608 -7.97 -14.57 39.14
CA ARG A 608 -8.22 -14.18 40.54
C ARG A 608 -8.93 -12.85 40.80
N ASP A 609 -9.35 -12.06 39.82
CA ASP A 609 -10.24 -10.89 40.12
C ASP A 609 -11.26 -10.48 39.03
N LEU A 610 -11.70 -11.42 38.18
CA LEU A 610 -12.57 -11.15 37.02
C LEU A 610 -14.04 -10.78 37.33
N GLN A 611 -14.43 -10.67 38.61
CA GLN A 611 -15.82 -10.34 38.99
C GLN A 611 -16.01 -8.85 39.31
N ASN A 612 -14.93 -8.11 39.53
CA ASN A 612 -14.97 -6.73 39.96
C ASN A 612 -14.58 -5.80 38.80
N GLN A 613 -15.57 -5.08 38.23
CA GLN A 613 -15.31 -4.02 37.24
C GLN A 613 -15.56 -2.67 37.88
N PHE A 614 -14.61 -1.75 37.71
CA PHE A 614 -14.71 -0.35 38.11
C PHE A 614 -14.92 0.47 36.85
N ARG A 615 -16.05 1.19 36.78
CA ARG A 615 -16.46 1.91 35.58
C ARG A 615 -16.30 3.41 35.82
N TYR A 616 -15.74 4.09 34.84
CA TYR A 616 -15.50 5.52 34.88
C TYR A 616 -16.12 6.16 33.65
N ARG A 617 -16.68 7.35 33.80
CA ARG A 617 -17.09 8.22 32.71
C ARG A 617 -16.03 9.29 32.52
N MET A 618 -15.53 9.43 31.31
CA MET A 618 -14.54 10.43 30.93
C MET A 618 -15.19 11.43 29.98
N TYR A 619 -15.15 12.71 30.33
CA TYR A 619 -15.70 13.81 29.55
C TYR A 619 -14.61 14.48 28.73
N TYR A 620 -14.89 14.73 27.45
CA TYR A 620 -13.95 15.33 26.51
C TYR A 620 -14.64 16.31 25.57
N GLU A 621 -13.84 17.19 24.99
CA GLU A 621 -14.25 18.10 23.94
C GLU A 621 -13.86 17.54 22.57
N LYS A 622 -14.71 17.78 21.58
CA LYS A 622 -14.46 17.46 20.17
C LYS A 622 -14.77 18.71 19.35
N THR A 623 -13.77 19.58 19.24
CA THR A 623 -13.84 20.89 18.59
C THR A 623 -12.76 21.03 17.51
N GLY A 624 -12.81 22.09 16.70
CA GLY A 624 -11.83 22.31 15.64
C GLY A 624 -11.84 21.17 14.62
N LEU A 625 -10.66 20.75 14.14
CA LEU A 625 -10.53 19.73 13.10
C LEU A 625 -11.02 18.34 13.50
N LEU A 626 -11.01 18.02 14.80
CA LEU A 626 -11.51 16.74 15.29
C LEU A 626 -13.00 16.53 14.98
N ARG A 627 -13.79 17.60 14.81
CA ARG A 627 -15.21 17.51 14.44
C ARG A 627 -15.44 16.79 13.10
N PHE A 628 -14.42 16.77 12.24
CA PHE A 628 -14.45 16.10 10.94
C PHE A 628 -14.07 14.61 10.99
N VAL A 629 -13.65 14.11 12.16
CA VAL A 629 -13.41 12.67 12.37
C VAL A 629 -14.74 11.96 12.58
N SER A 630 -14.98 10.88 11.84
CA SER A 630 -16.17 10.05 12.00
C SER A 630 -16.20 9.37 13.38
N HIS A 631 -17.39 9.01 13.87
CA HIS A 631 -17.49 8.32 15.17
C HIS A 631 -16.72 6.99 15.21
N LEU A 632 -16.69 6.24 14.10
CA LEU A 632 -15.99 4.97 14.02
C LEU A 632 -14.47 5.14 14.01
N ASP A 633 -13.96 6.15 13.30
CA ASP A 633 -12.54 6.46 13.27
C ASP A 633 -12.05 6.97 14.62
N TRP A 634 -12.86 7.81 15.28
CA TRP A 634 -12.61 8.24 16.66
C TRP A 634 -12.55 7.07 17.63
N MET A 635 -13.54 6.17 17.59
CA MET A 635 -13.59 4.98 18.42
C MET A 635 -12.34 4.10 18.24
N ARG A 636 -11.94 3.85 16.99
CA ARG A 636 -10.76 3.04 16.67
C ARG A 636 -9.49 3.68 17.24
N MET A 637 -9.29 4.98 17.04
CA MET A 637 -8.12 5.68 17.57
C MET A 637 -8.10 5.65 19.10
N LEU A 638 -9.23 5.94 19.76
CA LEU A 638 -9.35 5.87 21.20
C LEU A 638 -9.00 4.48 21.74
N PHE A 639 -9.45 3.41 21.06
CA PHE A 639 -9.17 2.04 21.47
C PHE A 639 -7.68 1.71 21.39
N ARG A 640 -7.00 2.08 20.29
CA ARG A 640 -5.55 1.93 20.15
C ARG A 640 -4.80 2.65 21.27
N ARG A 641 -5.13 3.93 21.50
CA ARG A 641 -4.39 4.77 22.46
C ARG A 641 -4.67 4.42 23.92
N VAL A 642 -5.86 3.93 24.25
CA VAL A 642 -6.15 3.38 25.58
C VAL A 642 -5.42 2.06 25.82
N SER A 643 -5.20 1.25 24.78
CA SER A 643 -4.59 -0.09 24.91
C SER A 643 -3.10 -0.05 25.26
N VAL A 644 -2.42 1.07 25.00
CA VAL A 644 -1.01 1.31 25.37
C VAL A 644 -0.84 1.99 26.72
N LEU A 645 -1.93 2.40 27.38
CA LEU A 645 -1.85 2.97 28.71
C LEU A 645 -1.56 1.85 29.73
N ASP A 646 -0.75 2.17 30.74
CA ASP A 646 -0.47 1.29 31.88
C ASP A 646 -1.67 1.21 32.84
N LEU A 647 -2.79 0.73 32.31
CA LEU A 647 -4.07 0.57 32.99
C LEU A 647 -4.58 -0.87 32.80
N GLN A 648 -5.19 -1.43 33.85
CA GLN A 648 -5.81 -2.77 33.81
C GLN A 648 -7.18 -2.70 33.13
N THR A 649 -7.18 -2.28 31.87
CA THR A 649 -8.36 -2.09 31.02
C THR A 649 -9.08 -3.43 30.82
N VAL A 650 -10.41 -3.42 30.97
CA VAL A 650 -11.26 -4.57 30.66
C VAL A 650 -11.45 -4.63 29.15
N PHE A 651 -11.27 -5.79 28.54
CA PHE A 651 -11.51 -6.00 27.11
C PHE A 651 -12.83 -6.74 26.86
N THR A 652 -13.41 -6.56 25.67
CA THR A 652 -14.58 -7.30 25.20
C THR A 652 -14.25 -8.78 24.99
N ARG A 653 -15.28 -9.64 24.95
CA ARG A 653 -15.13 -11.08 24.68
C ARG A 653 -15.47 -11.33 23.22
N GLY A 654 -14.61 -12.03 22.47
CA GLY A 654 -14.82 -12.36 21.06
C GLY A 654 -13.51 -12.57 20.31
N PHE A 655 -13.60 -12.71 18.98
CA PHE A 655 -12.44 -12.94 18.09
C PHE A 655 -11.54 -11.71 17.90
N SER A 656 -12.02 -10.50 18.24
CA SER A 656 -11.24 -9.26 18.18
C SER A 656 -11.48 -8.44 19.46
N PRO A 657 -10.81 -8.80 20.56
CA PRO A 657 -11.00 -8.13 21.85
C PRO A 657 -10.52 -6.68 21.74
N HIS A 658 -11.32 -5.75 22.23
CA HIS A 658 -10.99 -4.33 22.27
C HIS A 658 -11.35 -3.77 23.65
N PRO A 659 -10.78 -2.62 24.06
CA PRO A 659 -11.15 -1.97 25.31
C PRO A 659 -12.67 -1.87 25.44
N LYS A 660 -13.21 -2.28 26.59
CA LYS A 660 -14.64 -2.23 26.89
C LYS A 660 -15.03 -0.77 27.18
N ILE A 661 -15.21 -0.04 26.10
CA ILE A 661 -15.58 1.37 26.08
C ILE A 661 -16.97 1.51 25.46
N GLY A 662 -17.82 2.31 26.11
CA GLY A 662 -19.12 2.72 25.58
C GLY A 662 -19.12 4.23 25.34
N LEU A 663 -19.14 4.66 24.09
CA LEU A 663 -19.18 6.07 23.72
C LEU A 663 -20.60 6.67 23.86
N SER A 664 -20.67 7.99 24.05
CA SER A 664 -21.92 8.75 23.91
C SER A 664 -22.51 8.63 22.50
N PRO A 665 -23.82 8.88 22.30
CA PRO A 665 -24.43 8.90 20.97
C PRO A 665 -23.63 9.78 19.99
N PRO A 666 -23.41 9.31 18.75
CA PRO A 666 -22.59 10.03 17.79
C PRO A 666 -23.26 11.35 17.35
N LEU A 667 -22.46 12.40 17.22
CA LEU A 667 -22.85 13.62 16.52
C LEU A 667 -22.59 13.49 15.01
N PRO A 668 -23.34 14.24 14.17
CA PRO A 668 -23.00 14.37 12.75
C PRO A 668 -21.57 14.89 12.56
N VAL A 669 -20.90 14.41 11.52
CA VAL A 669 -19.58 14.91 11.12
C VAL A 669 -19.69 16.41 10.80
N GLY A 670 -18.75 17.21 11.29
CA GLY A 670 -18.77 18.67 11.15
C GLY A 670 -19.35 19.42 12.36
N VAL A 671 -20.02 18.73 13.29
CA VAL A 671 -20.60 19.35 14.50
C VAL A 671 -19.59 19.30 15.65
N GLU A 672 -19.38 20.44 16.29
CA GLU A 672 -18.54 20.54 17.49
C GLU A 672 -19.31 20.16 18.75
N SER A 673 -18.57 19.61 19.72
CA SER A 673 -19.08 19.33 21.06
C SER A 673 -18.08 19.77 22.12
N VAL A 674 -18.59 20.47 23.13
CA VAL A 674 -17.83 20.85 24.33
C VAL A 674 -18.04 19.87 25.48
N CYS A 675 -18.84 18.81 25.27
CA CYS A 675 -19.16 17.83 26.30
C CYS A 675 -19.63 16.51 25.67
N GLU A 676 -18.68 15.74 25.12
CA GLU A 676 -18.88 14.32 24.87
C GLU A 676 -18.41 13.49 26.05
N TYR A 677 -18.80 12.22 26.11
CA TYR A 677 -18.29 11.31 27.13
C TYR A 677 -18.16 9.89 26.62
N PHE A 678 -17.25 9.13 27.22
CA PHE A 678 -17.21 7.69 27.08
C PHE A 678 -17.07 7.03 28.44
N ASP A 679 -17.65 5.84 28.56
CA ASP A 679 -17.57 5.02 29.75
C ASP A 679 -16.55 3.90 29.52
N ILE A 680 -15.52 3.81 30.38
CA ILE A 680 -14.48 2.78 30.33
C ILE A 680 -14.49 1.92 31.60
N SER A 681 -14.09 0.65 31.49
CA SER A 681 -14.04 -0.29 32.61
C SER A 681 -12.61 -0.79 32.88
N PHE A 682 -12.23 -0.87 34.15
CA PHE A 682 -10.96 -1.43 34.61
C PHE A 682 -11.17 -2.57 35.62
N TYR A 683 -10.20 -3.48 35.74
CA TYR A 683 -10.20 -4.57 36.71
C TYR A 683 -9.88 -4.12 38.14
N ARG A 684 -9.18 -2.99 38.31
CA ARG A 684 -8.93 -2.35 39.60
C ARG A 684 -9.51 -0.95 39.66
N SER A 685 -9.74 -0.44 40.87
CA SER A 685 -10.05 0.98 41.07
C SER A 685 -8.80 1.83 40.92
N TYR A 686 -8.94 2.96 40.26
CA TYR A 686 -7.94 4.00 40.09
C TYR A 686 -8.37 5.29 40.79
N ASP A 687 -7.40 6.06 41.29
CA ASP A 687 -7.63 7.46 41.68
C ASP A 687 -7.94 8.32 40.45
N LEU A 688 -8.79 9.34 40.58
CA LEU A 688 -9.18 10.17 39.44
C LEU A 688 -7.99 10.93 38.84
N LYS A 689 -7.02 11.37 39.66
CA LYS A 689 -5.81 12.03 39.16
C LYS A 689 -4.89 11.08 38.43
N GLU A 690 -4.81 9.82 38.88
CA GLU A 690 -4.05 8.76 38.19
C GLU A 690 -4.62 8.53 36.78
N LEU A 691 -5.94 8.47 36.64
CA LEU A 691 -6.61 8.33 35.33
C LEU A 691 -6.40 9.56 34.44
N GLU A 692 -6.52 10.78 34.97
CA GLU A 692 -6.29 12.01 34.22
C GLU A 692 -4.86 12.08 33.67
N GLN A 693 -3.87 11.73 34.50
CA GLN A 693 -2.47 11.65 34.10
C GLN A 693 -2.23 10.56 33.04
N ALA A 694 -2.85 9.39 33.19
CA ALA A 694 -2.75 8.32 32.20
C ALA A 694 -3.36 8.73 30.86
N MET A 695 -4.55 9.34 30.85
CA MET A 695 -5.22 9.76 29.62
C MET A 695 -4.48 10.87 28.88
N THR A 696 -3.71 11.71 29.57
CA THR A 696 -2.83 12.71 28.93
C THR A 696 -1.73 12.04 28.08
N LYS A 697 -1.32 10.81 28.42
CA LYS A 697 -0.34 10.03 27.66
C LYS A 697 -0.93 9.35 26.41
N ALA A 698 -2.25 9.43 26.20
CA ALA A 698 -2.87 8.93 24.97
C ALA A 698 -2.36 9.68 23.72
N GLN A 699 -1.85 10.91 23.87
CA GLN A 699 -1.21 11.69 22.79
C GLN A 699 -2.08 11.84 21.54
N ILE A 700 -3.40 11.87 21.69
CA ILE A 700 -4.31 12.21 20.60
C ILE A 700 -4.35 13.74 20.51
N LEU A 701 -3.95 14.31 19.37
CA LEU A 701 -3.93 15.75 19.17
C LEU A 701 -5.35 16.34 19.30
N GLY A 702 -5.48 17.42 20.07
CA GLY A 702 -6.77 18.06 20.37
C GLY A 702 -7.68 17.32 21.37
N PHE A 703 -7.33 16.08 21.76
CA PHE A 703 -8.10 15.33 22.74
C PHE A 703 -7.69 15.70 24.17
N LYS A 704 -8.67 16.15 24.94
CA LYS A 704 -8.49 16.44 26.36
C LYS A 704 -9.65 15.89 27.16
N VAL A 705 -9.34 15.03 28.12
CA VAL A 705 -10.29 14.66 29.17
C VAL A 705 -10.28 15.77 30.21
N PHE A 706 -11.40 16.44 30.43
CA PHE A 706 -11.50 17.56 31.37
C PHE A 706 -12.25 17.22 32.66
N ALA A 707 -12.98 16.11 32.69
CA ALA A 707 -13.63 15.60 33.90
C ALA A 707 -13.71 14.07 33.86
N ILE A 708 -13.60 13.44 35.04
CA ILE A 708 -13.73 11.99 35.21
C ILE A 708 -14.64 11.73 36.41
N GLU A 709 -15.63 10.86 36.22
CA GLU A 709 -16.57 10.45 37.26
C GLU A 709 -16.53 8.93 37.44
N ALA A 710 -16.47 8.47 38.69
CA ALA A 710 -16.64 7.05 39.00
C ALA A 710 -18.13 6.69 38.92
N LEU A 711 -18.49 5.74 38.06
CA LEU A 711 -19.86 5.25 37.93
C LEU A 711 -20.11 4.14 38.96
N SER A 712 -21.09 4.36 39.84
CA SER A 712 -21.44 3.38 40.88
C SER A 712 -21.90 2.04 40.28
N ARG A 713 -21.51 0.92 40.91
CA ARG A 713 -21.90 -0.44 40.50
C ARG A 713 -23.42 -0.60 40.51
N LYS A 714 -24.05 -0.63 39.33
CA LYS A 714 -25.23 -1.48 39.11
C LYS A 714 -25.11 -2.21 37.77
N PRO A 715 -25.23 -3.55 37.75
CA PRO A 715 -25.29 -4.29 36.50
C PRO A 715 -26.62 -3.98 35.78
N GLY A 716 -26.55 -3.60 34.49
CA GLY A 716 -27.67 -3.80 33.56
C GLY A 716 -28.54 -2.60 33.17
N GLN A 717 -28.18 -1.35 33.43
CA GLN A 717 -28.89 -0.20 32.85
C GLN A 717 -27.91 0.84 32.29
N ALA A 718 -28.13 1.25 31.03
CA ALA A 718 -27.58 2.50 30.54
C ALA A 718 -28.20 3.63 31.37
N LEU A 719 -27.40 4.27 32.22
CA LEU A 719 -27.83 5.47 32.94
C LEU A 719 -27.91 6.61 31.93
N HIS A 720 -29.15 7.00 31.56
CA HIS A 720 -29.39 8.35 31.05
C HIS A 720 -28.93 9.36 32.12
N PRO A 721 -28.36 10.52 31.71
CA PRO A 721 -27.87 11.51 32.64
C PRO A 721 -28.95 11.89 33.66
N SER A 722 -28.70 11.67 34.95
CA SER A 722 -29.48 12.29 36.02
C SER A 722 -29.04 13.74 36.10
N TRP A 723 -29.87 14.64 35.57
CA TRP A 723 -29.72 16.10 35.64
C TRP A 723 -29.93 16.65 37.07
N GLN A 724 -29.24 16.07 38.06
CA GLN A 724 -29.31 16.46 39.47
C GLN A 724 -27.92 16.48 40.11
N SER A 725 -27.04 17.33 39.59
CA SER A 725 -26.02 18.04 40.35
C SER A 725 -25.35 19.01 39.37
N GLY A 726 -25.12 20.24 39.81
CA GLY A 726 -24.61 21.30 38.95
C GLY A 726 -23.30 20.88 38.28
N PHE A 727 -23.16 21.26 37.01
CA PHE A 727 -21.87 21.31 36.33
C PHE A 727 -20.80 21.84 37.30
N PRO A 728 -19.58 21.27 37.37
CA PRO A 728 -18.45 22.10 37.75
C PRO A 728 -18.50 23.28 36.79
N LEU A 729 -18.68 24.49 37.33
CA LEU A 729 -18.76 25.73 36.57
C LEU A 729 -17.62 25.72 35.55
N LEU A 730 -17.97 25.46 34.28
CA LEU A 730 -17.04 25.60 33.17
C LEU A 730 -16.49 27.03 33.29
N PRO A 731 -15.17 27.26 33.25
CA PRO A 731 -14.68 28.62 33.08
C PRO A 731 -15.36 29.18 31.84
N ALA A 732 -16.04 30.31 31.99
CA ALA A 732 -16.83 30.91 30.93
C ALA A 732 -15.99 30.99 29.64
N PRO A 733 -16.49 30.47 28.50
CA PRO A 733 -15.78 30.60 27.24
C PRO A 733 -15.57 32.09 26.96
N VAL A 734 -14.32 32.47 26.68
CA VAL A 734 -13.98 33.79 26.15
C VAL A 734 -14.55 33.84 24.74
N PHE A 735 -15.83 34.20 24.61
CA PHE A 735 -16.46 34.48 23.33
C PHE A 735 -15.89 35.78 22.76
N GLY A 736 -14.73 35.68 22.11
CA GLY A 736 -14.26 36.66 21.13
C GLY A 736 -14.94 36.39 19.79
N SER A 737 -16.06 37.06 19.55
CA SER A 737 -16.61 37.43 18.24
C SER A 737 -16.25 36.57 17.01
N VAL A 738 -17.07 35.59 16.62
CA VAL A 738 -17.52 35.40 15.21
C VAL A 738 -18.80 34.54 15.23
N LEU A 739 -19.95 35.19 15.04
CA LEU A 739 -21.18 34.53 14.59
C LEU A 739 -21.99 35.56 13.79
N ARG A 740 -21.64 35.69 12.51
CA ARG A 740 -22.58 36.15 11.48
C ARG A 740 -22.90 34.95 10.61
N LEU A 741 -23.92 34.21 11.03
CA LEU A 741 -24.72 33.40 10.12
C LEU A 741 -25.44 34.37 9.18
N GLN A 742 -24.98 34.46 7.93
CA GLN A 742 -25.85 34.88 6.83
C GLN A 742 -26.26 33.61 6.09
N THR A 743 -27.55 33.30 6.24
CA THR A 743 -28.30 32.40 5.35
C THR A 743 -28.16 32.86 3.90
N LEU A 744 -27.51 32.04 3.07
CA LEU A 744 -28.02 31.50 1.81
C LEU A 744 -27.10 30.41 1.29
#